data_AF-A0A1V5PI98-F1
#
_entry.id   AF-A0A1V5PI98-F1
#
_cell.length_a   1.000
_cell.length_b   1.000
_cell.length_c   1.000
_cell.angle_alpha   90.00
_cell.angle_beta   90.00
_cell.angle_gamma   90.00
#
_symmetry.space_group_name_H-M   'P 1'
#
loop_
_entity.id
_entity.type
_entity.pdbx_description
1 polymer ?
#
loop_
_entity_poly.entity_id
_entity_poly.type
_entity_poly.pdbx_seq_one_letter_code
_entity_poly.pdbx_strand_id
1 'polypeptide(L)'
;MKEKDINRLTSHVSRLTSYELTEEILSETHRRIFKGRDLKEGRKVVITVPLNLTGEDLSQYSDYIESLKKLKHKCIVPVLSMEKYEDTYFFVRDYIPGKTLRERLFKKKNFSVDMAVEIAIYIGEIINYAHSHAMVVHGDLRPENIIFSGEGNEIKIVDFGMNFFTGVPPEVAGYYPSEAFEGERGTNVDRWSFGVILYEMLTGNKTFHGNIDKTIPSELSYILQKTLNTKVSRRYRDISEILNDLKTFTRKGRISFDTASEVETLIRARYVLIYIVTYEEERVIRKMQNFSLSERKFYYWTLSRGLLSSEGENMAGTSKPVDILTFIDNYKKDGKSIFFLMDFHPFLKDPTIQSQIKNLAIKLRETSNNIIFISPLLALPVELEKIIRVLDYPLPDTEEIEELLQRLFSLRLSGEIPYRDIFIDACRGLTLRETERVMERIFSLQNKPDGSSIKEILEEKRQIIRKTSLLEFYLPEENFEHIGGLLKLKNWLKKRGKAFTSIREGFSLDNPRGVLLLGVPGCGKSLVAKALSGEWKRPLLKLDTGRLFSPLMGSSEENLRKAINTTEAMAPAILWLDNIDRGFCGVQKSTDSGVSARIFGSFINWLQEKSSLVFVIATAGNIFDLPPEFLRKGRFDEIFFIDLPQYEERRKIFEIYTDKWPLSGHDLDLLGRNSNGFSGFEIKKSIISALYDSYEREEELSSRIILENMKTVVPLSDFLKGHISFMREWAERNGRSAS
;
A
#
# COMPACT_ATOMS: atom_id res chain seq x y z
N MET A 1 -30.10 7.92 46.43
CA MET A 1 -31.29 8.78 46.46
C MET A 1 -32.54 7.95 46.15
N LYS A 2 -33.72 8.21 46.72
CA LYS A 2 -34.95 7.53 46.28
C LYS A 2 -35.37 8.13 44.94
N GLU A 3 -35.75 7.31 43.97
CA GLU A 3 -36.19 7.69 42.61
C GLU A 3 -37.26 8.82 42.58
N LYS A 4 -38.01 8.98 43.68
CA LYS A 4 -38.99 10.05 43.92
C LYS A 4 -38.40 11.46 43.99
N ASP A 5 -37.17 11.65 44.47
CA ASP A 5 -36.57 12.99 44.64
C ASP A 5 -35.98 13.52 43.32
N ILE A 6 -35.51 12.64 42.45
CA ILE A 6 -35.02 12.97 41.10
C ILE A 6 -36.18 13.22 40.13
N ASN A 7 -37.25 12.41 40.22
CA ASN A 7 -38.44 12.67 39.42
C ASN A 7 -39.14 13.97 39.84
N ARG A 8 -38.89 14.50 41.06
CA ARG A 8 -39.27 15.88 41.44
C ARG A 8 -38.40 16.94 40.76
N LEU A 9 -37.10 16.70 40.58
CA LEU A 9 -36.21 17.58 39.82
C LEU A 9 -36.64 17.72 38.36
N THR A 10 -37.13 16.65 37.71
CA THR A 10 -37.60 16.70 36.31
C THR A 10 -39.07 17.11 36.15
N SER A 11 -39.92 16.93 37.18
CA SER A 11 -41.36 17.23 37.06
C SER A 11 -41.77 18.61 37.56
N HIS A 12 -41.03 19.26 38.47
CA HIS A 12 -41.44 20.52 39.11
C HIS A 12 -40.36 21.62 39.19
N VAL A 13 -39.11 21.34 38.80
CA VAL A 13 -38.00 22.30 38.94
C VAL A 13 -37.40 22.60 37.56
N SER A 14 -37.92 23.61 36.88
CA SER A 14 -37.27 24.20 35.70
C SER A 14 -36.03 25.04 36.06
N ARG A 15 -35.69 25.20 37.35
CA ARG A 15 -34.55 26.00 37.83
C ARG A 15 -33.77 25.38 38.99
N LEU A 16 -32.49 25.07 38.78
CA LEU A 16 -31.53 24.69 39.82
C LEU A 16 -30.67 25.91 40.20
N THR A 17 -30.76 26.40 41.43
CA THR A 17 -30.07 27.61 41.91
C THR A 17 -30.18 28.80 40.93
N SER A 18 -29.11 29.12 40.19
CA SER A 18 -29.03 30.18 39.17
C SER A 18 -29.09 29.67 37.73
N TYR A 19 -29.46 28.42 37.51
CA TYR A 19 -29.54 27.81 36.18
C TYR A 19 -30.96 27.35 35.85
N GLU A 20 -31.37 27.60 34.62
CA GLU A 20 -32.63 27.09 34.06
C GLU A 20 -32.35 25.82 33.26
N LEU A 21 -33.06 24.73 33.58
CA LEU A 21 -32.96 23.45 32.86
C LEU A 21 -33.86 23.51 31.62
N THR A 22 -33.29 23.25 30.44
CA THR A 22 -34.01 23.36 29.18
C THR A 22 -34.32 22.02 28.52
N GLU A 23 -33.40 21.05 28.63
CA GLU A 23 -33.48 19.78 27.91
C GLU A 23 -32.67 18.72 28.66
N GLU A 24 -33.19 17.51 28.78
CA GLU A 24 -32.43 16.37 29.30
C GLU A 24 -31.65 15.71 28.15
N ILE A 25 -30.33 15.74 28.22
CA ILE A 25 -29.43 15.22 27.17
C ILE A 25 -29.26 13.71 27.34
N LEU A 26 -29.12 13.24 28.58
CA LEU A 26 -28.77 11.85 28.87
C LEU A 26 -29.22 11.46 30.29
N SER A 27 -29.83 10.27 30.41
CA SER A 27 -30.26 9.67 31.66
C SER A 27 -29.62 8.28 31.80
N GLU A 28 -28.62 8.15 32.67
CA GLU A 28 -27.96 6.89 33.02
C GLU A 28 -28.33 6.50 34.48
N THR A 29 -28.05 5.25 34.86
CA THR A 29 -28.39 4.73 36.21
C THR A 29 -27.69 5.46 37.35
N HIS A 30 -26.57 6.12 37.07
CA HIS A 30 -25.68 6.73 38.06
C HIS A 30 -25.56 8.25 37.91
N ARG A 31 -26.07 8.84 36.81
CA ARG A 31 -26.07 10.30 36.57
C ARG A 31 -27.15 10.72 35.57
N ARG A 32 -27.59 11.97 35.66
CA ARG A 32 -28.39 12.65 34.64
C ARG A 32 -27.68 13.88 34.13
N ILE A 33 -27.78 14.17 32.84
CA ILE A 33 -27.13 15.31 32.19
C ILE A 33 -28.20 16.17 31.52
N PHE A 34 -28.21 17.44 31.85
CA PHE A 34 -29.15 18.42 31.34
C PHE A 34 -28.42 19.53 30.58
N LYS A 35 -29.05 20.03 29.53
CA LYS A 35 -28.74 21.33 28.94
C LYS A 35 -29.50 22.39 29.70
N GLY A 36 -28.85 23.51 29.96
CA GLY A 36 -29.48 24.64 30.63
C GLY A 36 -28.92 25.99 30.22
N ARG A 37 -29.41 27.03 30.89
CA ARG A 37 -28.96 28.40 30.75
C ARG A 37 -28.56 28.96 32.10
N ASP A 38 -27.37 29.53 32.18
CA ASP A 38 -26.92 30.33 33.32
C ASP A 38 -27.69 31.65 33.32
N LEU A 39 -28.50 31.89 34.35
CA LEU A 39 -29.35 33.08 34.44
C LEU A 39 -28.57 34.34 34.81
N LYS A 40 -27.34 34.21 35.33
CA LYS A 40 -26.49 35.37 35.66
C LYS A 40 -25.75 35.88 34.44
N GLU A 41 -25.14 34.98 33.68
CA GLU A 41 -24.29 35.32 32.53
C GLU A 41 -24.99 35.15 31.17
N GLY A 42 -26.17 34.52 31.14
CA GLY A 42 -26.97 34.30 29.94
C GLY A 42 -26.44 33.20 29.00
N ARG A 43 -25.32 32.54 29.35
CA ARG A 43 -24.66 31.48 28.57
C ARG A 43 -25.37 30.12 28.64
N LYS A 44 -25.16 29.29 27.63
CA LYS A 44 -25.63 27.89 27.61
C LYS A 44 -24.65 26.99 28.35
N VAL A 45 -25.17 26.15 29.23
CA VAL A 45 -24.37 25.26 30.08
C VAL A 45 -24.87 23.81 29.99
N VAL A 46 -24.02 22.89 30.41
CA VAL A 46 -24.38 21.49 30.68
C VAL A 46 -24.26 21.25 32.18
N ILE A 47 -25.30 20.65 32.76
CA ILE A 47 -25.46 20.39 34.18
C ILE A 47 -25.52 18.88 34.38
N THR A 48 -24.53 18.33 35.07
CA THR A 48 -24.45 16.90 35.38
C THR A 48 -24.82 16.67 36.84
N VAL A 49 -25.84 15.84 37.06
CA VAL A 49 -26.38 15.47 38.37
C VAL A 49 -26.03 14.01 38.67
N PRO A 50 -25.01 13.72 39.48
CA PRO A 50 -24.74 12.36 39.96
C PRO A 50 -25.84 11.84 40.90
N LEU A 51 -26.16 10.54 40.81
CA LEU A 51 -27.25 9.93 41.61
C LEU A 51 -26.78 9.18 42.86
N ASN A 52 -25.49 8.83 42.93
CA ASN A 52 -24.91 7.95 43.95
C ASN A 52 -23.63 8.50 44.62
N LEU A 53 -23.41 9.81 44.67
CA LEU A 53 -22.24 10.37 45.35
C LEU A 53 -22.39 10.35 46.88
N THR A 54 -21.36 9.90 47.61
CA THR A 54 -21.28 9.97 49.07
C THR A 54 -20.51 11.22 49.53
N GLY A 55 -20.52 11.49 50.85
CA GLY A 55 -19.80 12.63 51.44
C GLY A 55 -18.28 12.57 51.25
N GLU A 56 -17.67 11.39 51.33
CA GLU A 56 -16.23 11.19 51.13
C GLU A 56 -15.83 11.38 49.66
N ASP A 57 -16.69 10.95 48.72
CA ASP A 57 -16.46 11.13 47.27
C ASP A 57 -16.38 12.60 46.88
N LEU A 58 -17.15 13.48 47.54
CA LEU A 58 -17.19 14.91 47.25
C LEU A 58 -15.89 15.63 47.58
N SER A 59 -15.23 15.26 48.68
CA SER A 59 -13.95 15.86 49.07
C SER A 59 -12.88 15.53 48.03
N GLN A 60 -12.78 14.25 47.65
CA GLN A 60 -11.79 13.80 46.66
C GLN A 60 -12.08 14.37 45.26
N TYR A 61 -13.37 14.50 44.91
CA TYR A 61 -13.76 15.11 43.65
C TYR A 61 -13.45 16.61 43.59
N SER A 62 -13.57 17.32 44.70
CA SER A 62 -13.18 18.74 44.78
C SER A 62 -11.69 18.94 44.47
N ASP A 63 -10.81 18.16 45.09
CA ASP A 63 -9.36 18.21 44.85
C ASP A 63 -9.02 17.84 43.39
N TYR A 64 -9.76 16.89 42.82
CA TYR A 64 -9.65 16.52 41.41
C TYR A 64 -10.05 17.67 40.48
N ILE A 65 -11.18 18.35 40.74
CA ILE A 65 -11.62 19.51 39.94
C ILE A 65 -10.58 20.63 40.00
N GLU A 66 -9.99 20.91 41.16
CA GLU A 66 -8.93 21.92 41.27
C GLU A 66 -7.71 21.57 40.41
N SER A 67 -7.35 20.28 40.35
CA SER A 67 -6.27 19.78 39.50
C SER A 67 -6.64 19.88 38.01
N LEU A 68 -7.88 19.59 37.64
CA LEU A 68 -8.39 19.75 36.28
C LEU A 68 -8.39 21.23 35.85
N LYS A 69 -8.76 22.15 36.74
CA LYS A 69 -8.75 23.61 36.47
C LYS A 69 -7.35 24.17 36.20
N LYS A 70 -6.28 23.50 36.68
CA LYS A 70 -4.89 23.88 36.39
C LYS A 70 -4.48 23.56 34.95
N LEU A 71 -5.19 22.67 34.26
CA LEU A 71 -4.90 22.33 32.86
C LEU A 71 -5.28 23.49 31.94
N LYS A 72 -4.33 23.95 31.13
CA LYS A 72 -4.54 25.01 30.12
C LYS A 72 -4.55 24.40 28.71
N HIS A 73 -5.53 23.55 28.43
CA HIS A 73 -5.67 22.91 27.11
C HIS A 73 -6.99 23.25 26.45
N LYS A 74 -6.95 23.78 25.22
CA LYS A 74 -8.15 24.22 24.49
C LYS A 74 -9.18 23.11 24.26
N CYS A 75 -8.76 21.85 24.28
CA CYS A 75 -9.63 20.68 24.02
C CYS A 75 -10.16 19.99 25.28
N ILE A 76 -9.74 20.42 26.46
CA ILE A 76 -10.26 19.87 27.72
C ILE A 76 -11.30 20.85 28.23
N VAL A 77 -12.53 20.37 28.48
CA VAL A 77 -13.62 21.22 28.98
C VAL A 77 -13.65 21.10 30.50
N PRO A 78 -13.26 22.15 31.25
CA PRO A 78 -13.22 22.08 32.69
C PRO A 78 -14.62 22.17 33.30
N VAL A 79 -14.76 21.66 34.53
CA VAL A 79 -15.92 21.94 35.38
C VAL A 79 -15.81 23.38 35.88
N LEU A 80 -16.80 24.22 35.58
CA LEU A 80 -16.86 25.62 35.98
C LEU A 80 -17.13 25.74 37.47
N SER A 81 -18.23 25.14 37.92
CA SER A 81 -18.67 25.14 39.32
C SER A 81 -19.20 23.77 39.74
N MET A 82 -19.05 23.50 41.03
CA MET A 82 -19.75 22.45 41.77
C MET A 82 -20.70 23.16 42.72
N GLU A 83 -21.99 22.85 42.64
CA GLU A 83 -23.02 23.49 43.44
C GLU A 83 -23.91 22.43 44.11
N LYS A 84 -24.58 22.83 45.18
CA LYS A 84 -25.52 21.99 45.93
C LYS A 84 -26.91 22.62 45.87
N TYR A 85 -27.92 21.81 45.55
CA TYR A 85 -29.32 22.17 45.69
C TYR A 85 -29.98 21.14 46.60
N GLU A 86 -30.53 21.60 47.72
CA GLU A 86 -31.01 20.74 48.82
C GLU A 86 -29.89 19.77 49.28
N ASP A 87 -30.05 18.48 48.99
CA ASP A 87 -29.10 17.41 49.30
C ASP A 87 -28.42 16.79 48.07
N THR A 88 -28.59 17.41 46.90
CA THR A 88 -28.03 16.93 45.63
C THR A 88 -26.95 17.88 45.13
N TYR A 89 -25.77 17.33 44.84
CA TYR A 89 -24.70 18.07 44.17
C TYR A 89 -24.86 17.97 42.66
N PHE A 90 -24.48 19.03 41.95
CA PHE A 90 -24.43 19.05 40.51
C PHE A 90 -23.22 19.84 40.01
N PHE A 91 -22.77 19.49 38.80
CA PHE A 91 -21.59 20.06 38.17
C PHE A 91 -21.98 20.84 36.93
N VAL A 92 -21.40 22.01 36.76
CA VAL A 92 -21.71 22.90 35.64
C VAL A 92 -20.50 23.03 34.74
N ARG A 93 -20.71 22.94 33.43
CA ARG A 93 -19.69 23.22 32.41
C ARG A 93 -20.28 24.00 31.25
N ASP A 94 -19.42 24.57 30.41
CA ASP A 94 -19.88 25.20 29.17
C ASP A 94 -20.50 24.17 28.22
N TYR A 95 -21.59 24.56 27.56
CA TYR A 95 -22.19 23.76 26.49
C TYR A 95 -21.32 23.82 25.23
N ILE A 96 -20.90 22.66 24.75
CA ILE A 96 -20.13 22.55 23.50
C ILE A 96 -21.09 22.22 22.35
N PRO A 97 -21.29 23.13 21.37
CA PRO A 97 -22.10 22.84 20.20
C PRO A 97 -21.36 21.87 19.28
N GLY A 98 -21.98 20.73 18.96
CA GLY A 98 -21.32 19.72 18.14
C GLY A 98 -22.06 18.40 18.11
N LYS A 99 -21.40 17.38 17.54
CA LYS A 99 -21.84 15.98 17.60
C LYS A 99 -20.79 15.15 18.32
N THR A 100 -21.24 14.18 19.11
CA THR A 100 -20.36 13.23 19.79
C THR A 100 -19.72 12.26 18.80
N LEU A 101 -18.61 11.62 19.18
CA LEU A 101 -18.02 10.53 18.41
C LEU A 101 -19.03 9.39 18.24
N ARG A 102 -19.84 9.11 19.27
CA ARG A 102 -20.94 8.13 19.20
C ARG A 102 -21.90 8.42 18.06
N GLU A 103 -22.38 9.66 17.94
CA GLU A 103 -23.31 10.04 16.87
C GLU A 103 -22.67 9.94 15.48
N ARG A 104 -21.35 10.15 15.37
CA ARG A 104 -20.62 9.95 14.11
C ARG A 104 -20.47 8.48 13.75
N LEU A 105 -20.18 7.63 14.73
CA LEU A 105 -20.12 6.17 14.56
C LEU A 105 -21.47 5.59 14.11
N PHE A 106 -22.59 6.12 14.60
CA PHE A 106 -23.91 5.68 14.12
C PHE A 106 -24.23 6.08 12.67
N LYS A 107 -23.71 7.21 12.17
CA LYS A 107 -24.01 7.71 10.82
C LYS A 107 -23.07 7.18 9.74
N LYS A 108 -21.79 6.96 10.05
CA LYS A 108 -20.83 6.34 9.14
C LYS A 108 -20.71 4.86 9.48
N LYS A 109 -21.07 3.97 8.54
CA LYS A 109 -21.00 2.52 8.76
C LYS A 109 -19.62 2.03 9.22
N ASN A 110 -18.52 2.71 8.86
CA ASN A 110 -17.16 2.56 9.41
C ASN A 110 -16.32 3.83 9.15
N PHE A 111 -15.38 4.15 10.03
CA PHE A 111 -14.31 5.10 9.72
C PHE A 111 -13.27 4.43 8.80
N SER A 112 -12.63 5.17 7.90
CA SER A 112 -11.42 4.65 7.25
C SER A 112 -10.32 4.48 8.30
N VAL A 113 -9.38 3.58 8.03
CA VAL A 113 -8.27 3.29 8.93
C VAL A 113 -7.51 4.58 9.27
N ASP A 114 -7.17 5.40 8.28
CA ASP A 114 -6.42 6.63 8.49
C ASP A 114 -7.21 7.64 9.33
N MET A 115 -8.50 7.81 9.05
CA MET A 115 -9.34 8.72 9.82
C MET A 115 -9.48 8.26 11.28
N ALA A 116 -9.64 6.96 11.51
CA ALA A 116 -9.69 6.40 12.86
C ALA A 116 -8.38 6.61 13.63
N VAL A 117 -7.23 6.41 12.97
CA VAL A 117 -5.91 6.61 13.58
C VAL A 117 -5.62 8.09 13.83
N GLU A 118 -5.97 8.99 12.91
CA GLU A 118 -5.79 10.43 13.11
C GLU A 118 -6.62 10.95 14.30
N ILE A 119 -7.89 10.53 14.39
CA ILE A 119 -8.76 10.86 15.52
C ILE A 119 -8.19 10.28 16.82
N ALA A 120 -7.71 9.03 16.80
CA ALA A 120 -7.11 8.39 17.97
C ALA A 120 -5.83 9.09 18.42
N ILE A 121 -4.94 9.47 17.49
CA ILE A 121 -3.74 10.25 17.84
C ILE A 121 -4.14 11.55 18.51
N TYR A 122 -5.14 12.26 17.98
CA TYR A 122 -5.56 13.54 18.53
C TYR A 122 -6.19 13.39 19.93
N ILE A 123 -7.04 12.39 20.14
CA ILE A 123 -7.59 12.06 21.47
C ILE A 123 -6.45 11.71 22.44
N GLY A 124 -5.53 10.85 22.03
CA GLY A 124 -4.45 10.38 22.88
C GLY A 124 -3.50 11.51 23.26
N GLU A 125 -3.25 12.50 22.40
CA GLU A 125 -2.45 13.69 22.73
C GLU A 125 -3.10 14.54 23.83
N ILE A 126 -4.44 14.69 23.79
CA ILE A 126 -5.19 15.41 24.82
C ILE A 126 -5.11 14.67 26.16
N ILE A 127 -5.28 13.35 26.15
CA ILE A 127 -5.18 12.52 27.36
C ILE A 127 -3.75 12.50 27.90
N ASN A 128 -2.75 12.40 27.04
CA ASN A 128 -1.34 12.48 27.41
C ASN A 128 -1.00 13.82 28.09
N TYR A 129 -1.57 14.92 27.59
CA TYR A 129 -1.41 16.23 28.22
C TYR A 129 -1.98 16.24 29.66
N ALA A 130 -3.19 15.71 29.86
CA ALA A 130 -3.81 15.63 31.18
C ALA A 130 -3.00 14.77 32.16
N HIS A 131 -2.52 13.60 31.70
CA HIS A 131 -1.70 12.69 32.50
C HIS A 131 -0.37 13.32 32.90
N SER A 132 0.34 13.94 31.95
CA SER A 132 1.70 14.46 32.17
C SER A 132 1.76 15.79 32.95
N HIS A 133 0.73 16.64 32.85
CA HIS A 133 0.79 18.00 33.43
C HIS A 133 0.15 18.13 34.80
N ALA A 134 -0.86 17.30 35.10
CA ALA A 134 -1.58 17.38 36.38
C ALA A 134 -1.91 16.01 36.99
N MET A 135 -1.40 14.91 36.43
CA MET A 135 -1.74 13.54 36.85
C MET A 135 -3.27 13.29 36.89
N VAL A 136 -3.99 13.97 36.00
CA VAL A 136 -5.46 13.90 35.93
C VAL A 136 -5.86 12.73 35.04
N VAL A 137 -6.45 11.70 35.63
CA VAL A 137 -7.05 10.55 34.91
C VAL A 137 -8.47 10.92 34.48
N HIS A 138 -8.84 10.66 33.23
CA HIS A 138 -10.19 10.93 32.73
C HIS A 138 -11.23 10.03 33.41
N GLY A 139 -10.99 8.71 33.47
CA GLY A 139 -11.79 7.76 34.25
C GLY A 139 -13.16 7.40 33.68
N ASP A 140 -13.65 8.11 32.65
CA ASP A 140 -14.86 7.79 31.88
C ASP A 140 -14.67 7.98 30.36
N LEU A 141 -13.51 7.60 29.81
CA LEU A 141 -13.19 7.93 28.41
C LEU A 141 -14.02 7.07 27.45
N ARG A 142 -14.98 7.67 26.73
CA ARG A 142 -15.92 6.96 25.84
C ARG A 142 -16.35 7.83 24.66
N PRO A 143 -16.91 7.24 23.57
CA PRO A 143 -17.34 8.02 22.40
C PRO A 143 -18.39 9.11 22.69
N GLU A 144 -19.20 8.95 23.73
CA GLU A 144 -20.18 9.94 24.18
C GLU A 144 -19.52 11.22 24.76
N ASN A 145 -18.34 11.06 25.35
CA ASN A 145 -17.60 12.14 26.03
C ASN A 145 -16.59 12.85 25.12
N ILE A 146 -16.60 12.53 23.82
CA ILE A 146 -15.74 13.13 22.79
C ILE A 146 -16.63 13.89 21.82
N ILE A 147 -16.55 15.22 21.83
CA ILE A 147 -17.42 16.11 21.04
C ILE A 147 -16.62 16.75 19.91
N PHE A 148 -17.14 16.69 18.69
CA PHE A 148 -16.62 17.44 17.56
C PHE A 148 -17.37 18.77 17.41
N SER A 149 -16.66 19.87 17.64
CA SER A 149 -17.19 21.24 17.67
C SER A 149 -16.82 22.05 16.42
N GLY A 150 -17.76 22.86 15.93
CA GLY A 150 -17.57 23.81 14.81
C GLY A 150 -17.46 23.20 13.40
N GLU A 151 -17.29 24.05 12.38
CA GLU A 151 -17.08 23.66 10.98
C GLU A 151 -15.72 22.99 10.74
N GLY A 152 -14.74 23.24 11.62
CA GLY A 152 -13.37 22.72 11.54
C GLY A 152 -13.12 21.35 12.19
N ASN A 153 -14.15 20.62 12.64
CA ASN A 153 -14.00 19.30 13.27
C ASN A 153 -13.08 19.25 14.51
N GLU A 154 -12.97 20.32 15.29
CA GLU A 154 -12.13 20.31 16.51
C GLU A 154 -12.70 19.36 17.58
N ILE A 155 -11.84 18.55 18.22
CA ILE A 155 -12.23 17.64 19.31
C ILE A 155 -12.20 18.37 20.66
N LYS A 156 -13.26 18.19 21.45
CA LYS A 156 -13.39 18.59 22.85
C LYS A 156 -13.72 17.35 23.69
N ILE A 157 -12.97 17.11 24.77
CA ILE A 157 -13.21 16.01 25.71
C ILE A 157 -13.89 16.58 26.97
N VAL A 158 -14.99 15.95 27.38
CA VAL A 158 -15.86 16.35 28.50
C VAL A 158 -15.95 15.24 29.56
N ASP A 159 -16.60 15.49 30.70
CA ASP A 159 -16.90 14.48 31.75
C ASP A 159 -15.69 13.84 32.46
N PHE A 160 -14.59 14.61 32.61
CA PHE A 160 -13.44 14.20 33.43
C PHE A 160 -13.85 13.85 34.88
N GLY A 161 -13.42 12.66 35.33
CA GLY A 161 -13.45 12.22 36.73
C GLY A 161 -14.79 11.70 37.24
N MET A 162 -15.86 11.66 36.44
CA MET A 162 -17.21 11.33 36.95
C MET A 162 -17.35 9.90 37.51
N ASN A 163 -16.86 8.90 36.77
CA ASN A 163 -16.92 7.48 37.19
C ASN A 163 -15.70 7.06 38.02
N PHE A 164 -14.72 7.96 38.13
CA PHE A 164 -13.55 7.73 38.95
C PHE A 164 -13.92 7.56 40.43
N PHE A 165 -14.99 8.22 40.91
CA PHE A 165 -15.38 8.17 42.32
C PHE A 165 -16.56 7.23 42.59
N THR A 166 -17.51 7.17 41.65
CA THR A 166 -18.79 6.45 41.82
C THR A 166 -18.76 4.95 41.45
N GLY A 167 -17.63 4.44 40.96
CA GLY A 167 -17.49 3.06 40.48
C GLY A 167 -17.86 2.91 39.01
N VAL A 168 -17.71 1.69 38.45
CA VAL A 168 -17.97 1.42 37.02
C VAL A 168 -19.42 0.92 36.82
N PRO A 169 -20.28 1.69 36.12
CA PRO A 169 -21.64 1.26 35.80
C PRO A 169 -21.70 0.07 34.82
N PRO A 170 -22.71 -0.82 34.92
CA PRO A 170 -22.85 -1.96 33.99
C PRO A 170 -22.99 -1.54 32.52
N GLU A 171 -23.67 -0.42 32.24
CA GLU A 171 -23.91 0.06 30.86
C GLU A 171 -22.62 0.41 30.11
N VAL A 172 -21.57 0.75 30.85
CA VAL A 172 -20.33 1.31 30.31
C VAL A 172 -19.15 0.34 30.48
N ALA A 173 -19.39 -0.80 31.11
CA ALA A 173 -18.41 -1.82 31.46
C ALA A 173 -17.50 -2.23 30.30
N GLY A 174 -18.00 -2.23 29.06
CA GLY A 174 -17.22 -2.56 27.86
C GLY A 174 -16.02 -1.65 27.59
N TYR A 175 -15.97 -0.46 28.19
CA TYR A 175 -14.86 0.49 28.06
C TYR A 175 -13.86 0.43 29.21
N TYR A 176 -14.06 -0.45 30.19
CA TYR A 176 -13.22 -0.55 31.38
C TYR A 176 -12.47 -1.88 31.44
N PRO A 177 -11.24 -1.89 31.95
CA PRO A 177 -10.52 -3.12 32.21
C PRO A 177 -11.02 -3.79 33.49
N SER A 178 -10.75 -5.10 33.67
CA SER A 178 -11.22 -5.89 34.82
C SER A 178 -10.82 -5.32 36.17
N GLU A 179 -9.59 -4.81 36.29
CA GLU A 179 -9.05 -4.22 37.52
C GLU A 179 -9.79 -2.95 37.96
N ALA A 180 -10.48 -2.25 37.06
CA ALA A 180 -11.28 -1.07 37.42
C ALA A 180 -12.50 -1.45 38.29
N PHE A 181 -13.01 -2.67 38.15
CA PHE A 181 -14.07 -3.21 39.00
C PHE A 181 -13.55 -3.63 40.39
N GLU A 182 -12.24 -3.85 40.52
CA GLU A 182 -11.56 -4.17 41.78
C GLU A 182 -11.08 -2.90 42.52
N GLY A 183 -11.35 -1.71 41.96
CA GLY A 183 -11.02 -0.42 42.57
C GLY A 183 -9.73 0.23 42.06
N GLU A 184 -9.07 -0.34 41.04
CA GLU A 184 -7.90 0.30 40.42
C GLU A 184 -8.33 1.51 39.57
N ARG A 185 -7.80 2.69 39.90
CA ARG A 185 -8.23 3.98 39.32
C ARG A 185 -7.04 4.76 38.73
N GLY A 186 -6.14 4.07 38.02
CA GLY A 186 -4.94 4.69 37.43
C GLY A 186 -5.11 5.11 35.97
N THR A 187 -4.06 5.71 35.39
CA THR A 187 -3.97 6.04 33.95
C THR A 187 -4.15 4.83 33.02
N ASN A 188 -4.00 3.62 33.56
CA ASN A 188 -4.27 2.36 32.86
C ASN A 188 -5.73 2.24 32.40
N VAL A 189 -6.69 2.78 33.16
CA VAL A 189 -8.11 2.79 32.78
C VAL A 189 -8.29 3.55 31.47
N ASP A 190 -7.75 4.77 31.39
CA ASP A 190 -7.84 5.60 30.17
C ASP A 190 -7.16 4.94 28.97
N ARG A 191 -6.03 4.24 29.17
CA ARG A 191 -5.35 3.51 28.09
C ARG A 191 -6.20 2.36 27.55
N TRP A 192 -6.87 1.62 28.43
CA TRP A 192 -7.79 0.56 28.00
C TRP A 192 -8.97 1.16 27.24
N SER A 193 -9.63 2.17 27.81
CA SER A 193 -10.77 2.84 27.18
C SER A 193 -10.39 3.43 25.82
N PHE A 194 -9.20 4.01 25.70
CA PHE A 194 -8.63 4.49 24.45
C PHE A 194 -8.52 3.37 23.40
N GLY A 195 -8.01 2.19 23.79
CA GLY A 195 -7.94 1.02 22.92
C GLY A 195 -9.32 0.54 22.46
N VAL A 196 -10.32 0.55 23.34
CA VAL A 196 -11.70 0.17 22.98
C VAL A 196 -12.31 1.16 21.99
N ILE A 197 -12.08 2.47 22.19
CA ILE A 197 -12.54 3.51 21.25
C ILE A 197 -11.88 3.34 19.88
N LEU A 198 -10.56 3.09 19.82
CA LEU A 198 -9.85 2.84 18.57
C LEU A 198 -10.40 1.58 17.87
N TYR A 199 -10.60 0.49 18.61
CA TYR A 199 -11.19 -0.74 18.09
C TYR A 199 -12.60 -0.50 17.51
N GLU A 200 -13.43 0.25 18.23
CA GLU A 200 -14.79 0.58 17.81
C GLU A 200 -14.80 1.48 16.56
N MET A 201 -13.90 2.45 16.46
CA MET A 201 -13.78 3.28 15.24
C MET A 201 -13.37 2.44 14.02
N LEU A 202 -12.51 1.43 14.22
CA LEU A 202 -12.01 0.57 13.13
C LEU A 202 -13.02 -0.49 12.69
N THR A 203 -13.89 -0.95 13.58
CA THR A 203 -14.78 -2.11 13.32
C THR A 203 -16.26 -1.76 13.26
N GLY A 204 -16.65 -0.61 13.81
CA GLY A 204 -18.05 -0.25 14.06
C GLY A 204 -18.69 -1.04 15.20
N ASN A 205 -17.97 -1.97 15.85
CA ASN A 205 -18.51 -2.80 16.92
C ASN A 205 -18.34 -2.13 18.29
N LYS A 206 -19.45 -2.03 19.04
CA LYS A 206 -19.52 -1.31 20.33
C LYS A 206 -18.72 -1.95 21.47
N THR A 207 -18.32 -3.21 21.35
CA THR A 207 -17.69 -3.97 22.44
C THR A 207 -16.53 -4.81 21.95
N PHE A 208 -15.40 -4.73 22.66
CA PHE A 208 -14.26 -5.61 22.46
C PHE A 208 -14.45 -6.91 23.25
N HIS A 209 -14.54 -8.05 22.55
CA HIS A 209 -14.77 -9.37 23.15
C HIS A 209 -13.49 -10.21 23.33
N GLY A 210 -12.33 -9.56 23.45
CA GLY A 210 -11.05 -10.25 23.64
C GLY A 210 -10.35 -10.70 22.36
N ASN A 211 -11.03 -10.64 21.20
CA ASN A 211 -10.45 -10.93 19.89
C ASN A 211 -10.48 -9.69 18.99
N ILE A 212 -9.37 -9.43 18.32
CA ILE A 212 -9.27 -8.33 17.34
C ILE A 212 -9.84 -8.79 16.01
N ASP A 213 -10.64 -7.92 15.39
CA ASP A 213 -11.27 -8.18 14.10
C ASP A 213 -10.20 -8.31 12.99
N LYS A 214 -10.33 -9.34 12.14
CA LYS A 214 -9.39 -9.66 11.05
C LYS A 214 -9.37 -8.59 9.95
N THR A 215 -10.32 -7.67 9.95
CA THR A 215 -10.39 -6.53 9.04
C THR A 215 -9.36 -5.44 9.35
N ILE A 216 -8.83 -5.41 10.58
CA ILE A 216 -7.86 -4.39 11.03
C ILE A 216 -6.45 -4.73 10.52
N PRO A 217 -5.68 -3.75 9.99
CA PRO A 217 -4.29 -3.94 9.58
C PRO A 217 -3.42 -4.56 10.68
N SER A 218 -2.45 -5.41 10.29
CA SER A 218 -1.68 -6.23 11.24
C SER A 218 -0.92 -5.43 12.29
N GLU A 219 -0.42 -4.26 11.91
CA GLU A 219 0.33 -3.33 12.74
C GLU A 219 -0.59 -2.65 13.76
N LEU A 220 -1.79 -2.24 13.36
CA LEU A 220 -2.80 -1.72 14.28
C LEU A 220 -3.35 -2.81 15.19
N SER A 221 -3.48 -4.04 14.68
CA SER A 221 -3.84 -5.21 15.48
C SER A 221 -2.80 -5.45 16.58
N TYR A 222 -1.50 -5.29 16.31
CA TYR A 222 -0.46 -5.40 17.34
C TYR A 222 -0.61 -4.32 18.42
N ILE A 223 -0.83 -3.06 18.02
CA ILE A 223 -1.03 -1.94 18.96
C ILE A 223 -2.25 -2.17 19.83
N LEU A 224 -3.37 -2.60 19.24
CA LEU A 224 -4.60 -2.94 19.96
C LEU A 224 -4.42 -4.15 20.88
N GLN A 225 -3.71 -5.20 20.46
CA GLN A 225 -3.46 -6.40 21.27
C GLN A 225 -2.64 -6.09 22.51
N LYS A 226 -1.66 -5.18 22.35
CA LYS A 226 -0.82 -4.72 23.44
C LYS A 226 -1.60 -3.76 24.35
N THR A 227 -2.39 -2.84 23.80
CA THR A 227 -3.22 -1.90 24.57
C THR A 227 -4.31 -2.62 25.39
N LEU A 228 -5.01 -3.58 24.79
CA LEU A 228 -6.15 -4.31 25.36
C LEU A 228 -5.75 -5.68 25.95
N ASN A 229 -4.48 -5.84 26.36
CA ASN A 229 -4.01 -7.10 26.92
C ASN A 229 -4.60 -7.33 28.32
N THR A 230 -5.16 -8.50 28.63
CA THR A 230 -5.72 -8.74 29.97
C THR A 230 -4.67 -8.64 31.09
N LYS A 231 -3.38 -8.91 30.81
CA LYS A 231 -2.29 -8.74 31.77
C LYS A 231 -1.74 -7.32 31.73
N VAL A 232 -1.89 -6.57 32.82
CA VAL A 232 -1.39 -5.18 32.95
C VAL A 232 0.11 -5.06 32.62
N SER A 233 0.93 -6.02 33.04
CA SER A 233 2.38 -6.03 32.76
C SER A 233 2.78 -6.15 31.29
N ARG A 234 1.84 -6.56 30.42
CA ARG A 234 2.03 -6.66 28.97
C ARG A 234 1.46 -5.47 28.20
N ARG A 235 0.76 -4.55 28.87
CA ARG A 235 0.26 -3.32 28.27
C ARG A 235 1.36 -2.27 28.13
N TYR A 236 1.09 -1.26 27.32
CA TYR A 236 1.92 -0.06 27.27
C TYR A 236 1.97 0.61 28.65
N ARG A 237 3.15 1.09 29.03
CA ARG A 237 3.34 1.74 30.34
C ARG A 237 2.75 3.13 30.40
N ASP A 238 2.71 3.80 29.25
CA ASP A 238 2.23 5.16 29.10
C ASP A 238 1.50 5.34 27.76
N ILE A 239 0.56 6.29 27.70
CA ILE A 239 -0.20 6.57 26.47
C ILE A 239 0.71 7.16 25.38
N SER A 240 1.80 7.84 25.73
CA SER A 240 2.79 8.33 24.77
C SER A 240 3.47 7.22 23.97
N GLU A 241 3.65 6.02 24.54
CA GLU A 241 4.17 4.86 23.80
C GLU A 241 3.16 4.38 22.74
N ILE A 242 1.87 4.37 23.09
CA ILE A 242 0.78 4.04 22.15
C ILE A 242 0.75 5.07 21.02
N LEU A 243 0.85 6.35 21.36
CA LEU A 243 0.91 7.45 20.38
C LEU A 243 2.13 7.33 19.46
N ASN A 244 3.29 6.93 19.99
CA ASN A 244 4.48 6.75 19.17
C ASN A 244 4.27 5.61 18.16
N ASP A 245 3.73 4.48 18.59
CA ASP A 245 3.45 3.35 17.69
C ASP A 245 2.36 3.69 16.67
N LEU A 246 1.31 4.45 17.04
CA LEU A 246 0.29 4.95 16.11
C LEU A 246 0.88 5.97 15.13
N LYS A 247 1.78 6.86 15.56
CA LYS A 247 2.50 7.80 14.69
C LYS A 247 3.49 7.07 13.78
N THR A 248 4.11 6.00 14.26
CA THR A 248 4.92 5.11 13.41
C THR A 248 4.05 4.36 12.43
N PHE A 249 2.84 3.94 12.81
CA PHE A 249 1.86 3.38 11.90
C PHE A 249 1.43 4.39 10.84
N THR A 250 1.09 5.64 11.19
CA THR A 250 0.79 6.65 10.16
C THR A 250 1.99 6.95 9.29
N ARG A 251 3.22 6.93 9.84
CA ARG A 251 4.45 7.04 9.04
C ARG A 251 4.69 5.82 8.15
N LYS A 252 4.31 4.61 8.59
CA LYS A 252 4.46 3.32 7.88
C LYS A 252 3.35 3.05 6.85
N GLY A 253 2.12 3.46 7.14
CA GLY A 253 0.97 3.49 6.23
C GLY A 253 1.06 4.63 5.23
N ARG A 254 1.68 5.77 5.62
CA ARG A 254 2.31 6.73 4.70
C ARG A 254 3.70 6.27 4.21
N ILE A 255 3.95 4.96 4.19
CA ILE A 255 4.87 4.32 3.23
C ILE A 255 4.01 3.68 2.12
N SER A 256 2.90 4.30 1.74
CA SER A 256 2.91 4.91 0.41
C SER A 256 3.88 6.08 0.53
N PHE A 257 5.06 5.99 -0.08
CA PHE A 257 5.92 7.16 -0.28
C PHE A 257 5.07 8.20 -1.02
N ASP A 258 4.29 9.00 -0.29
CA ASP A 258 3.66 10.15 -0.89
C ASP A 258 4.77 11.16 -1.06
N THR A 259 5.40 11.10 -2.22
CA THR A 259 6.50 11.97 -2.62
C THR A 259 6.12 13.45 -2.42
N ALA A 260 4.82 13.80 -2.42
CA ALA A 260 4.36 15.13 -2.06
C ALA A 260 4.64 15.51 -0.59
N SER A 261 4.37 14.61 0.36
CA SER A 261 4.73 14.80 1.77
C SER A 261 6.25 14.81 1.99
N GLU A 262 7.00 14.04 1.21
CA GLU A 262 8.47 14.07 1.25
C GLU A 262 9.01 15.41 0.72
N VAL A 263 8.48 15.90 -0.40
CA VAL A 263 8.82 17.23 -0.94
C VAL A 263 8.48 18.33 0.06
N GLU A 264 7.32 18.27 0.72
CA GLU A 264 6.97 19.23 1.76
C GLU A 264 8.00 19.20 2.92
N THR A 265 8.40 18.00 3.33
CA THR A 265 9.43 17.82 4.37
C THR A 265 10.77 18.39 3.94
N LEU A 266 11.20 18.15 2.70
CA LEU A 266 12.42 18.71 2.13
C LEU A 266 12.37 20.24 2.05
N ILE A 267 11.26 20.81 1.60
CA ILE A 267 11.05 22.26 1.55
C ILE A 267 11.15 22.86 2.96
N ARG A 268 10.52 22.23 3.97
CA ARG A 268 10.61 22.65 5.39
C ARG A 268 12.04 22.52 5.94
N ALA A 269 12.77 21.50 5.51
CA ALA A 269 14.19 21.31 5.82
C ALA A 269 15.14 22.21 4.99
N ARG A 270 14.60 23.18 4.24
CA ARG A 270 15.34 24.16 3.42
C ARG A 270 16.15 23.55 2.27
N TYR A 271 15.73 22.40 1.75
CA TYR A 271 16.20 21.95 0.44
C TYR A 271 15.60 22.85 -0.64
N VAL A 272 16.44 23.62 -1.30
CA VAL A 272 16.03 24.62 -2.29
C VAL A 272 15.96 24.10 -3.72
N LEU A 273 16.71 23.04 -4.03
CA LEU A 273 16.71 22.39 -5.34
C LEU A 273 16.27 20.94 -5.18
N ILE A 274 15.17 20.58 -5.82
CA ILE A 274 14.60 19.23 -5.81
C ILE A 274 14.43 18.77 -7.25
N TYR A 275 14.70 17.50 -7.52
CA TYR A 275 14.52 16.86 -8.82
C TYR A 275 13.55 15.70 -8.67
N ILE A 276 12.43 15.75 -9.39
CA ILE A 276 11.40 14.72 -9.37
C ILE A 276 11.46 13.95 -10.69
N VAL A 277 11.73 12.64 -10.59
CA VAL A 277 11.81 11.74 -11.74
C VAL A 277 10.43 11.14 -12.02
N THR A 278 9.75 11.60 -13.09
CA THR A 278 8.45 11.06 -13.53
C THR A 278 8.01 11.54 -14.91
N TYR A 279 7.10 10.79 -15.53
CA TYR A 279 6.34 11.17 -16.73
C TYR A 279 5.04 11.95 -16.41
N GLU A 280 4.66 12.05 -15.13
CA GLU A 280 3.35 12.57 -14.70
C GLU A 280 3.42 13.98 -14.09
N GLU A 281 3.89 14.96 -14.87
CA GLU A 281 4.07 16.35 -14.42
C GLU A 281 2.78 16.95 -13.81
N GLU A 282 1.64 16.76 -14.47
CA GLU A 282 0.34 17.24 -13.99
C GLU A 282 -0.08 16.60 -12.67
N ARG A 283 0.27 15.32 -12.44
CA ARG A 283 -0.04 14.60 -11.21
C ARG A 283 0.74 15.18 -10.04
N VAL A 284 2.04 15.42 -10.25
CA VAL A 284 2.90 16.10 -9.27
C VAL A 284 2.33 17.47 -8.94
N ILE A 285 2.02 18.29 -9.95
CA ILE A 285 1.53 19.66 -9.75
C ILE A 285 0.21 19.66 -8.97
N ARG A 286 -0.78 18.86 -9.37
CA ARG A 286 -2.08 18.76 -8.67
C ARG A 286 -1.89 18.34 -7.22
N LYS A 287 -1.03 17.35 -6.97
CA LYS A 287 -0.77 16.87 -5.61
C LYS A 287 -0.10 17.96 -4.77
N MET A 288 0.92 18.66 -5.29
CA MET A 288 1.59 19.77 -4.60
C MET A 288 0.66 20.95 -4.30
N GLN A 289 -0.32 21.23 -5.17
CA GLN A 289 -1.32 22.28 -4.93
C GLN A 289 -2.28 21.94 -3.79
N ASN A 290 -2.56 20.65 -3.57
CA ASN A 290 -3.48 20.18 -2.52
C ASN A 290 -2.84 20.13 -1.12
N PHE A 291 -1.51 20.08 -1.02
CA PHE A 291 -0.81 20.14 0.27
C PHE A 291 -0.78 21.57 0.85
N SER A 292 -0.58 21.69 2.18
CA SER A 292 -0.59 22.94 2.96
C SER A 292 0.63 23.86 2.66
N LEU A 293 0.99 24.01 1.39
CA LEU A 293 1.91 24.98 0.82
C LEU A 293 1.19 26.29 0.44
N SER A 294 -0.03 26.53 0.94
CA SER A 294 -0.95 27.60 0.53
C SER A 294 -0.42 29.02 0.66
N GLU A 295 0.65 29.26 1.43
CA GLU A 295 1.35 30.55 1.47
C GLU A 295 2.32 30.78 0.30
N ARG A 296 2.58 29.76 -0.52
CA ARG A 296 3.58 29.80 -1.60
C ARG A 296 2.93 30.01 -2.96
N LYS A 297 3.54 30.88 -3.77
CA LYS A 297 3.15 31.06 -5.18
C LYS A 297 3.78 29.98 -6.04
N PHE A 298 3.00 29.43 -6.97
CA PHE A 298 3.48 28.41 -7.90
C PHE A 298 3.73 29.01 -9.29
N TYR A 299 4.86 28.66 -9.86
CA TYR A 299 5.26 29.03 -11.22
C TYR A 299 5.63 27.80 -12.02
N TYR A 300 5.27 27.78 -13.30
CA TYR A 300 5.47 26.64 -14.21
C TYR A 300 6.23 27.11 -15.43
N TRP A 301 7.35 26.45 -15.72
CA TRP A 301 8.17 26.77 -16.88
C TRP A 301 8.21 25.61 -17.85
N THR A 302 7.97 25.91 -19.12
CA THR A 302 8.29 25.01 -20.25
C THR A 302 9.13 25.76 -21.26
N LEU A 303 9.93 25.04 -22.04
CA LEU A 303 10.70 25.62 -23.14
C LEU A 303 9.80 26.35 -24.16
N SER A 304 8.59 25.82 -24.40
CA SER A 304 7.67 26.36 -25.41
C SER A 304 6.92 27.62 -24.97
N ARG A 305 6.60 27.75 -23.67
CA ARG A 305 5.74 28.83 -23.15
C ARG A 305 6.47 29.84 -22.27
N GLY A 306 7.70 29.53 -21.83
CA GLY A 306 8.37 30.30 -20.78
C GLY A 306 7.70 30.07 -19.42
N LEU A 307 7.88 31.02 -18.51
CA LEU A 307 7.37 30.99 -17.15
C LEU A 307 5.93 31.52 -17.06
N LEU A 308 5.06 30.72 -16.48
CA LEU A 308 3.66 31.02 -16.23
C LEU A 308 3.39 30.99 -14.72
N SER A 309 2.62 31.94 -14.19
CA SER A 309 2.10 31.87 -12.82
C SER A 309 0.91 30.91 -12.73
N SER A 310 0.60 30.45 -11.52
CA SER A 310 -0.65 29.71 -11.25
C SER A 310 -1.92 30.48 -11.57
N GLU A 311 -1.84 31.81 -11.67
CA GLU A 311 -2.95 32.69 -12.05
C GLU A 311 -3.01 32.93 -13.57
N GLY A 312 -2.12 32.31 -14.35
CA GLY A 312 -2.10 32.39 -15.81
C GLY A 312 -1.30 33.57 -16.37
N GLU A 313 -0.58 34.32 -15.55
CA GLU A 313 0.28 35.41 -16.02
C GLU A 313 1.53 34.86 -16.70
N ASN A 314 1.78 35.25 -17.95
CA ASN A 314 2.99 34.89 -18.68
C ASN A 314 4.08 35.93 -18.45
N MET A 315 5.27 35.48 -18.03
CA MET A 315 6.44 36.32 -17.85
C MET A 315 7.28 36.28 -19.13
N ALA A 316 7.07 37.30 -19.97
CA ALA A 316 7.74 37.43 -21.26
C ALA A 316 9.28 37.39 -21.12
N GLY A 317 9.95 36.83 -22.13
CA GLY A 317 11.41 36.77 -22.18
C GLY A 317 12.05 35.70 -21.30
N THR A 318 11.27 34.76 -20.76
CA THR A 318 11.79 33.65 -19.92
C THR A 318 11.90 32.32 -20.67
N SER A 319 11.75 32.27 -22.00
CA SER A 319 11.70 31.02 -22.77
C SER A 319 13.05 30.32 -22.90
N LYS A 320 14.19 31.00 -22.69
CA LYS A 320 15.50 30.34 -22.68
C LYS A 320 15.87 29.87 -21.27
N PRO A 321 16.60 28.75 -21.13
CA PRO A 321 17.05 28.23 -19.83
C PRO A 321 17.85 29.23 -18.98
N VAL A 322 18.71 30.03 -19.61
CA VAL A 322 19.48 31.07 -18.92
C VAL A 322 18.58 32.21 -18.45
N ASP A 323 17.58 32.58 -19.25
CA ASP A 323 16.70 33.69 -18.96
C ASP A 323 15.80 33.38 -17.76
N ILE A 324 15.28 32.14 -17.64
CA ILE A 324 14.51 31.73 -16.46
C ILE A 324 15.34 31.71 -15.18
N LEU A 325 16.58 31.21 -15.22
CA LEU A 325 17.45 31.23 -14.04
C LEU A 325 17.79 32.66 -13.63
N THR A 326 18.04 33.54 -14.60
CA THR A 326 18.25 34.97 -14.37
C THR A 326 17.01 35.66 -13.82
N PHE A 327 15.82 35.27 -14.28
CA PHE A 327 14.56 35.75 -13.75
C PHE A 327 14.39 35.36 -12.26
N ILE A 328 14.61 34.09 -11.94
CA ILE A 328 14.51 33.59 -10.55
C ILE A 328 15.55 34.28 -9.65
N ASP A 329 16.76 34.52 -10.16
CA ASP A 329 17.83 35.23 -9.45
C ASP A 329 17.44 36.66 -9.05
N ASN A 330 16.67 37.33 -9.91
CA ASN A 330 16.21 38.70 -9.72
C ASN A 330 14.80 38.79 -9.10
N TYR A 331 14.17 37.65 -8.79
CA TYR A 331 12.83 37.61 -8.24
C TYR A 331 12.83 38.07 -6.77
N LYS A 332 12.50 39.35 -6.55
CA LYS A 332 12.51 40.04 -5.24
C LYS A 332 11.13 40.29 -4.63
N LYS A 333 10.03 39.77 -5.21
CA LYS A 333 8.69 40.01 -4.64
C LYS A 333 8.58 39.34 -3.25
N ASP A 334 8.01 40.06 -2.29
CA ASP A 334 7.71 39.59 -0.93
C ASP A 334 6.78 38.37 -0.97
N GLY A 335 7.35 37.17 -1.01
CA GLY A 335 6.59 35.93 -1.02
C GLY A 335 7.44 34.69 -1.29
N LYS A 336 7.16 33.63 -0.54
CA LYS A 336 7.75 32.30 -0.77
C LYS A 336 7.19 31.74 -2.08
N SER A 337 8.04 31.26 -2.98
CA SER A 337 7.62 30.75 -4.30
C SER A 337 8.24 29.40 -4.63
N ILE A 338 7.53 28.61 -5.43
CA ILE A 338 7.99 27.33 -5.98
C ILE A 338 7.97 27.42 -7.50
N PHE A 339 9.12 27.21 -8.11
CA PHE A 339 9.31 27.22 -9.56
C PHE A 339 9.44 25.77 -10.05
N PHE A 340 8.44 25.29 -10.80
CA PHE A 340 8.49 24.01 -11.48
C PHE A 340 9.11 24.18 -12.87
N LEU A 341 10.27 23.56 -13.08
CA LEU A 341 10.97 23.56 -14.37
C LEU A 341 10.78 22.21 -15.04
N MET A 342 9.86 22.15 -16.01
CA MET A 342 9.54 20.93 -16.78
C MET A 342 10.58 20.73 -17.89
N ASP A 343 10.97 19.47 -18.13
CA ASP A 343 11.90 19.06 -19.17
C ASP A 343 13.25 19.82 -19.19
N PHE A 344 13.72 20.29 -18.03
CA PHE A 344 14.96 21.08 -17.95
C PHE A 344 16.25 20.23 -18.05
N HIS A 345 16.12 18.91 -17.95
CA HIS A 345 17.23 17.96 -17.86
C HIS A 345 18.27 18.02 -19.00
N PRO A 346 17.94 18.34 -20.28
CA PRO A 346 18.95 18.42 -21.34
C PRO A 346 19.94 19.57 -21.11
N PHE A 347 19.48 20.63 -20.44
CA PHE A 347 20.23 21.86 -20.24
C PHE A 347 21.17 21.80 -19.03
N LEU A 348 20.98 20.84 -18.12
CA LEU A 348 21.86 20.65 -16.95
C LEU A 348 23.30 20.28 -17.34
N LYS A 349 23.55 19.85 -18.57
CA LYS A 349 24.90 19.56 -19.08
C LYS A 349 25.71 20.81 -19.44
N ASP A 350 25.05 21.97 -19.60
CA ASP A 350 25.74 23.22 -19.94
C ASP A 350 26.47 23.78 -18.71
N PRO A 351 27.81 23.98 -18.76
CA PRO A 351 28.58 24.52 -17.65
C PRO A 351 28.09 25.90 -17.16
N THR A 352 27.55 26.72 -18.06
CA THR A 352 26.99 28.04 -17.74
C THR A 352 25.78 27.91 -16.84
N ILE A 353 24.87 26.98 -17.19
CA ILE A 353 23.64 26.69 -16.43
C ILE A 353 24.00 26.05 -15.08
N GLN A 354 24.96 25.13 -15.06
CA GLN A 354 25.45 24.55 -13.81
C GLN A 354 25.98 25.61 -12.84
N SER A 355 26.78 26.55 -13.35
CA SER A 355 27.32 27.67 -12.55
C SER A 355 26.20 28.56 -12.02
N GLN A 356 25.21 28.90 -12.84
CA GLN A 356 24.05 29.69 -12.42
C GLN A 356 23.23 28.98 -11.34
N ILE A 357 22.91 27.69 -11.52
CA ILE A 357 22.16 26.90 -10.53
C ILE A 357 22.90 26.85 -9.19
N LYS A 358 24.24 26.69 -9.20
CA LYS A 358 25.06 26.71 -7.98
C LYS A 358 24.95 28.03 -7.23
N ASN A 359 25.08 29.14 -7.95
CA ASN A 359 24.99 30.48 -7.36
C ASN A 359 23.57 30.75 -6.85
N LEU A 360 22.56 30.35 -7.61
CA LEU A 360 21.15 30.49 -7.27
C LEU A 360 20.79 29.69 -6.01
N ALA A 361 21.35 28.49 -5.85
CA ALA A 361 21.13 27.64 -4.67
C ALA A 361 21.53 28.31 -3.34
N ILE A 362 22.41 29.31 -3.36
CA ILE A 362 22.77 30.10 -2.18
C ILE A 362 21.65 31.11 -1.89
N LYS A 363 21.27 31.92 -2.88
CA LYS A 363 20.24 32.96 -2.76
C LYS A 363 18.83 32.41 -2.49
N LEU A 364 18.50 31.24 -3.04
CA LEU A 364 17.21 30.59 -2.79
C LEU A 364 17.01 30.25 -1.31
N ARG A 365 18.10 29.99 -0.57
CA ARG A 365 18.01 29.70 0.88
C ARG A 365 17.65 30.95 1.69
N GLU A 366 18.03 32.12 1.21
CA GLU A 366 17.72 33.42 1.84
C GLU A 366 16.27 33.82 1.55
N THR A 367 15.82 33.62 0.31
CA THR A 367 14.48 34.01 -0.16
C THR A 367 13.39 32.97 0.14
N SER A 368 13.76 31.81 0.70
CA SER A 368 12.85 30.67 0.91
C SER A 368 12.14 30.19 -0.35
N ASN A 369 12.69 30.50 -1.53
CA ASN A 369 12.19 30.04 -2.82
C ASN A 369 12.75 28.65 -3.13
N ASN A 370 12.00 27.86 -3.90
CA ASN A 370 12.40 26.51 -4.28
C ASN A 370 12.31 26.34 -5.79
N ILE A 371 13.24 25.58 -6.35
CA ILE A 371 13.18 25.09 -7.72
C ILE A 371 12.97 23.59 -7.68
N ILE A 372 11.93 23.14 -8.39
CA ILE A 372 11.61 21.73 -8.56
C ILE A 372 11.75 21.41 -10.05
N PHE A 373 12.75 20.62 -10.39
CA PHE A 373 12.90 20.06 -11.72
C PHE A 373 11.99 18.85 -11.85
N ILE A 374 11.21 18.76 -12.93
CA ILE A 374 10.41 17.57 -13.24
C ILE A 374 10.86 17.04 -14.60
N SER A 375 11.20 15.76 -14.65
CA SER A 375 11.66 15.11 -15.87
C SER A 375 11.51 13.59 -15.78
N PRO A 376 11.21 12.90 -16.89
CA PRO A 376 11.19 11.43 -16.91
C PRO A 376 12.58 10.79 -16.84
N LEU A 377 13.64 11.56 -17.11
CA LEU A 377 15.02 11.08 -17.16
C LEU A 377 15.84 11.78 -16.10
N LEU A 378 16.59 11.02 -15.29
CA LEU A 378 17.59 11.58 -14.37
C LEU A 378 18.92 11.77 -15.11
N ALA A 379 19.29 13.02 -15.37
CA ALA A 379 20.53 13.38 -16.06
C ALA A 379 21.26 14.50 -15.31
N LEU A 380 21.77 14.18 -14.12
CA LEU A 380 22.41 15.15 -13.23
C LEU A 380 23.94 15.11 -13.38
N PRO A 381 24.62 16.25 -13.66
CA PRO A 381 26.08 16.31 -13.68
C PRO A 381 26.66 16.23 -12.26
N VAL A 382 27.89 15.71 -12.14
CA VAL A 382 28.59 15.49 -10.86
C VAL A 382 28.69 16.76 -10.01
N GLU A 383 28.76 17.91 -10.67
CA GLU A 383 28.77 19.25 -10.08
C GLU A 383 27.52 19.60 -9.28
N LEU A 384 26.38 18.99 -9.60
CA LEU A 384 25.07 19.29 -9.01
C LEU A 384 24.54 18.17 -8.10
N GLU A 385 25.15 16.98 -8.12
CA GLU A 385 24.75 15.81 -7.33
C GLU A 385 24.58 16.08 -5.83
N LYS A 386 25.49 16.87 -5.25
CA LYS A 386 25.45 17.19 -3.80
C LYS A 386 24.50 18.34 -3.45
N ILE A 387 23.98 19.05 -4.45
CA ILE A 387 23.19 20.27 -4.27
C ILE A 387 21.71 20.00 -4.55
N ILE A 388 21.42 19.16 -5.54
CA ILE A 388 20.06 18.83 -5.97
C ILE A 388 19.62 17.53 -5.29
N ARG A 389 18.52 17.58 -4.54
CA ARG A 389 17.93 16.37 -3.96
C ARG A 389 17.04 15.68 -4.99
N VAL A 390 17.35 14.42 -5.30
CA VAL A 390 16.57 13.61 -6.25
C VAL A 390 15.50 12.80 -5.50
N LEU A 391 14.30 12.76 -6.08
CA LEU A 391 13.16 11.95 -5.66
C LEU A 391 12.60 11.20 -6.87
N ASP A 392 12.35 9.91 -6.72
CA ASP A 392 11.52 9.16 -7.66
C ASP A 392 10.04 9.38 -7.31
N TYR A 393 9.21 9.69 -8.30
CA TYR A 393 7.77 9.82 -8.10
C TYR A 393 7.08 8.61 -8.75
N PRO A 394 6.53 7.70 -7.92
CA PRO A 394 6.07 6.40 -8.39
C PRO A 394 4.87 6.54 -9.33
N LEU A 395 4.47 5.44 -9.96
CA LEU A 395 3.17 5.38 -10.64
C LEU A 395 2.01 5.50 -9.62
N PRO A 396 0.80 5.80 -10.09
CA PRO A 396 -0.36 5.98 -9.21
C PRO A 396 -0.63 4.72 -8.40
N ASP A 397 -0.97 4.91 -7.14
CA ASP A 397 -1.33 3.80 -6.27
C ASP A 397 -2.79 3.35 -6.47
N THR A 398 -3.19 2.33 -5.73
CA THR A 398 -4.54 1.73 -5.79
C THR A 398 -5.62 2.77 -5.48
N GLU A 399 -5.36 3.70 -4.55
CA GLU A 399 -6.33 4.71 -4.11
C GLU A 399 -6.48 5.83 -5.14
N GLU A 400 -5.39 6.21 -5.81
CA GLU A 400 -5.42 7.21 -6.88
C GLU A 400 -6.10 6.67 -8.15
N ILE A 401 -5.84 5.41 -8.51
CA ILE A 401 -6.50 4.72 -9.63
C ILE A 401 -7.99 4.58 -9.35
N GLU A 402 -8.30 3.99 -8.20
CA GLU A 402 -9.37 4.39 -7.31
C GLU A 402 -10.25 5.58 -7.70
N GLU A 403 -9.83 6.71 -7.16
CA GLU A 403 -10.49 7.99 -7.24
C GLU A 403 -10.73 8.42 -8.70
N LEU A 404 -9.75 8.15 -9.57
CA LEU A 404 -9.89 8.42 -11.00
C LEU A 404 -11.03 7.59 -11.62
N LEU A 405 -11.06 6.27 -11.37
CA LEU A 405 -12.12 5.41 -11.88
C LEU A 405 -13.48 5.86 -11.34
N GLN A 406 -13.61 6.12 -10.03
CA GLN A 406 -14.87 6.61 -9.46
C GLN A 406 -15.35 7.92 -10.12
N ARG A 407 -14.42 8.85 -10.37
CA ARG A 407 -14.72 10.10 -11.08
C ARG A 407 -15.17 9.85 -12.52
N LEU A 408 -14.46 9.00 -13.27
CA LEU A 408 -14.79 8.71 -14.67
C LEU A 408 -16.13 7.98 -14.81
N PHE A 409 -16.40 7.01 -13.93
CA PHE A 409 -17.67 6.30 -13.89
C PHE A 409 -18.81 7.24 -13.49
N SER A 410 -18.66 8.07 -12.45
CA SER A 410 -19.73 8.99 -12.01
C SER A 410 -20.11 10.04 -13.06
N LEU A 411 -19.18 10.47 -13.91
CA LEU A 411 -19.45 11.40 -15.02
C LEU A 411 -20.28 10.77 -16.16
N ARG A 412 -20.25 9.45 -16.32
CA ARG A 412 -20.85 8.74 -17.47
C ARG A 412 -21.99 7.79 -17.09
N LEU A 413 -21.92 7.19 -15.91
CA LEU A 413 -22.81 6.17 -15.38
C LEU A 413 -23.26 6.56 -13.98
N SER A 414 -24.57 6.56 -13.75
CA SER A 414 -25.17 6.79 -12.42
C SER A 414 -25.14 5.49 -11.60
N GLY A 415 -23.94 5.03 -11.21
CA GLY A 415 -23.79 3.78 -10.45
C GLY A 415 -22.37 3.44 -10.00
N GLU A 416 -22.24 2.35 -9.24
CA GLU A 416 -20.97 1.80 -8.73
C GLU A 416 -20.10 1.21 -9.87
N ILE A 417 -18.79 1.14 -9.63
CA ILE A 417 -17.82 0.55 -10.57
C ILE A 417 -18.08 -0.96 -10.67
N PRO A 418 -18.49 -1.51 -11.83
CA PRO A 418 -18.62 -2.94 -12.00
C PRO A 418 -17.24 -3.60 -11.89
N TYR A 419 -17.14 -4.72 -11.16
CA TYR A 419 -15.87 -5.44 -10.97
C TYR A 419 -14.72 -4.54 -10.48
N ARG A 420 -15.01 -3.61 -9.56
CA ARG A 420 -14.09 -2.60 -9.01
C ARG A 420 -12.65 -3.10 -8.84
N ASP A 421 -12.45 -4.16 -8.05
CA ASP A 421 -11.11 -4.67 -7.74
C ASP A 421 -10.36 -5.16 -9.00
N ILE A 422 -11.08 -5.73 -9.96
CA ILE A 422 -10.50 -6.25 -11.21
C ILE A 422 -10.11 -5.11 -12.14
N PHE A 423 -10.91 -4.04 -12.22
CA PHE A 423 -10.56 -2.85 -12.99
C PHE A 423 -9.34 -2.14 -12.41
N ILE A 424 -9.32 -1.97 -11.08
CA ILE A 424 -8.18 -1.39 -10.38
C ILE A 424 -6.94 -2.23 -10.66
N ASP A 425 -6.99 -3.55 -10.44
CA ASP A 425 -5.86 -4.45 -10.70
C ASP A 425 -5.39 -4.42 -12.17
N ALA A 426 -6.32 -4.28 -13.13
CA ALA A 426 -5.97 -4.15 -14.54
C ALA A 426 -5.20 -2.84 -14.83
N CYS A 427 -5.65 -1.72 -14.25
CA CYS A 427 -5.07 -0.39 -14.42
C CYS A 427 -3.74 -0.18 -13.66
N ARG A 428 -3.42 -0.99 -12.63
CA ARG A 428 -2.15 -0.88 -11.88
C ARG A 428 -0.92 -0.88 -12.79
N GLY A 429 0.02 0.02 -12.57
CA GLY A 429 1.20 0.16 -13.42
C GLY A 429 0.98 0.94 -14.71
N LEU A 430 -0.20 1.55 -14.89
CA LEU A 430 -0.44 2.62 -15.86
C LEU A 430 -0.36 3.99 -15.14
N THR A 431 0.00 5.04 -15.88
CA THR A 431 -0.18 6.42 -15.42
C THR A 431 -1.68 6.78 -15.31
N LEU A 432 -2.03 7.85 -14.59
CA LEU A 432 -3.42 8.32 -14.52
C LEU A 432 -3.93 8.73 -15.90
N ARG A 433 -3.07 9.35 -16.72
CA ARG A 433 -3.40 9.76 -18.10
C ARG A 433 -3.62 8.56 -19.02
N GLU A 434 -2.83 7.51 -18.89
CA GLU A 434 -3.06 6.27 -19.65
C GLU A 434 -4.35 5.60 -19.21
N THR A 435 -4.60 5.51 -17.91
CA THR A 435 -5.86 4.98 -17.36
C THR A 435 -7.07 5.76 -17.90
N GLU A 436 -7.03 7.10 -17.83
CA GLU A 436 -8.09 7.97 -18.35
C GLU A 436 -8.36 7.72 -19.83
N ARG A 437 -7.32 7.70 -20.69
CA ARG A 437 -7.47 7.45 -22.13
C ARG A 437 -8.04 6.08 -22.44
N VAL A 438 -7.60 5.04 -21.74
CA VAL A 438 -8.08 3.68 -21.94
C VAL A 438 -9.56 3.60 -21.57
N MET A 439 -9.95 4.20 -20.45
CA MET A 439 -11.35 4.24 -20.01
C MET A 439 -12.22 5.07 -20.95
N GLU A 440 -11.75 6.23 -21.42
CA GLU A 440 -12.47 7.05 -22.41
C GLU A 440 -12.73 6.28 -23.71
N ARG A 441 -11.74 5.52 -24.19
CA ARG A 441 -11.89 4.63 -25.35
C ARG A 441 -12.93 3.54 -25.09
N ILE A 442 -12.88 2.86 -23.95
CA ILE A 442 -13.89 1.84 -23.58
C ILE A 442 -15.29 2.46 -23.57
N PHE A 443 -15.47 3.62 -22.93
CA PHE A 443 -16.76 4.32 -22.89
C PHE A 443 -17.25 4.76 -24.28
N SER A 444 -16.34 5.00 -25.23
CA SER A 444 -16.71 5.31 -26.61
C SER A 444 -17.20 4.08 -27.41
N LEU A 445 -16.73 2.89 -27.05
CA LEU A 445 -17.06 1.64 -27.75
C LEU A 445 -18.29 0.97 -27.15
N GLN A 446 -18.52 1.14 -25.85
CA GLN A 446 -19.56 0.44 -25.09
C GLN A 446 -20.25 1.37 -24.09
N ASN A 447 -21.58 1.30 -24.01
CA ASN A 447 -22.37 2.08 -23.04
C ASN A 447 -22.18 1.60 -21.59
N LYS A 448 -21.80 0.34 -21.36
CA LYS A 448 -21.51 -0.23 -20.03
C LYS A 448 -20.28 -1.12 -20.13
N PRO A 449 -19.19 -0.81 -19.40
CA PRO A 449 -18.02 -1.67 -19.34
C PRO A 449 -18.38 -3.04 -18.77
N ASP A 450 -17.88 -4.09 -19.41
CA ASP A 450 -18.06 -5.48 -18.99
C ASP A 450 -16.70 -6.22 -18.92
N GLY A 451 -16.73 -7.55 -18.82
CA GLY A 451 -15.52 -8.36 -18.77
C GLY A 451 -14.64 -8.25 -20.03
N SER A 452 -15.20 -7.88 -21.19
CA SER A 452 -14.44 -7.64 -22.42
C SER A 452 -13.59 -6.38 -22.32
N SER A 453 -14.05 -5.35 -21.60
CA SER A 453 -13.32 -4.12 -21.37
C SER A 453 -12.01 -4.35 -20.61
N ILE A 454 -11.95 -5.35 -19.71
CA ILE A 454 -10.71 -5.72 -19.01
C ILE A 454 -9.64 -6.19 -20.00
N LYS A 455 -10.02 -6.96 -21.04
CA LYS A 455 -9.07 -7.41 -22.06
C LYS A 455 -8.50 -6.23 -22.84
N GLU A 456 -9.29 -5.20 -23.11
CA GLU A 456 -8.81 -3.98 -23.76
C GLU A 456 -7.79 -3.22 -22.89
N ILE A 457 -8.04 -3.10 -21.58
CA ILE A 457 -7.07 -2.50 -20.64
C ILE A 457 -5.75 -3.28 -20.66
N LEU A 458 -5.82 -4.61 -20.56
CA LEU A 458 -4.62 -5.46 -20.55
C LEU A 458 -3.87 -5.40 -21.90
N GLU A 459 -4.58 -5.24 -23.02
CA GLU A 459 -3.96 -5.07 -24.34
C GLU A 459 -3.24 -3.72 -24.46
N GLU A 460 -3.85 -2.63 -24.01
CA GLU A 460 -3.19 -1.32 -23.99
C GLU A 460 -1.96 -1.32 -23.08
N LYS A 461 -2.09 -1.95 -21.91
CA LYS A 461 -0.95 -2.19 -21.00
C LYS A 461 0.17 -2.96 -21.69
N ARG A 462 -0.16 -3.99 -22.48
CA ARG A 462 0.82 -4.72 -23.30
C ARG A 462 1.56 -3.80 -24.27
N GLN A 463 0.85 -2.90 -24.95
CA GLN A 463 1.45 -1.94 -25.89
C GLN A 463 2.36 -0.93 -25.19
N ILE A 464 1.93 -0.40 -24.02
CA ILE A 464 2.70 0.56 -23.23
C ILE A 464 4.01 -0.08 -22.75
N ILE A 465 3.92 -1.27 -22.15
CA ILE A 465 5.10 -1.99 -21.65
C ILE A 465 6.05 -2.34 -22.79
N ARG A 466 5.52 -2.73 -23.96
CA ARG A 466 6.32 -3.02 -25.15
C ARG A 466 7.16 -1.81 -25.62
N LYS A 467 6.68 -0.58 -25.43
CA LYS A 467 7.45 0.65 -25.76
C LYS A 467 8.70 0.80 -24.91
N THR A 468 8.69 0.33 -23.66
CA THR A 468 9.88 0.37 -22.78
C THR A 468 11.04 -0.45 -23.33
N SER A 469 10.76 -1.41 -24.22
CA SER A 469 11.72 -2.33 -24.83
C SER A 469 12.48 -3.24 -23.87
N LEU A 470 12.32 -3.11 -22.55
CA LEU A 470 13.00 -3.93 -21.54
C LEU A 470 12.13 -5.08 -21.02
N LEU A 471 10.81 -4.87 -21.03
CA LEU A 471 9.82 -5.83 -20.55
C LEU A 471 8.87 -6.23 -21.68
N GLU A 472 8.46 -7.49 -21.67
CA GLU A 472 7.39 -8.02 -22.51
C GLU A 472 6.24 -8.50 -21.62
N PHE A 473 5.03 -8.04 -21.90
CA PHE A 473 3.84 -8.39 -21.13
C PHE A 473 3.08 -9.55 -21.78
N TYR A 474 2.83 -10.61 -21.01
CA TYR A 474 2.11 -11.79 -21.45
C TYR A 474 0.70 -11.82 -20.85
N LEU A 475 -0.29 -12.04 -21.71
CA LEU A 475 -1.66 -12.29 -21.28
C LEU A 475 -1.76 -13.71 -20.67
N PRO A 476 -2.54 -13.88 -19.59
CA PRO A 476 -2.76 -15.19 -18.96
C PRO A 476 -3.67 -16.07 -19.83
N GLU A 477 -3.07 -16.78 -20.79
CA GLU A 477 -3.78 -17.72 -21.68
C GLU A 477 -3.65 -19.18 -21.23
N GLU A 478 -2.56 -19.51 -20.52
CA GLU A 478 -2.23 -20.88 -20.11
C GLU A 478 -2.40 -21.05 -18.59
N ASN A 479 -2.80 -22.25 -18.14
CA ASN A 479 -2.87 -22.63 -16.73
C ASN A 479 -2.12 -23.96 -16.50
N PHE A 480 -2.11 -24.50 -15.28
CA PHE A 480 -1.39 -25.75 -14.99
C PHE A 480 -1.98 -27.02 -15.63
N GLU A 481 -3.19 -26.97 -16.18
CA GLU A 481 -3.79 -28.10 -16.90
C GLU A 481 -3.12 -28.30 -18.27
N HIS A 482 -2.59 -27.23 -18.87
CA HIS A 482 -1.82 -27.28 -20.12
C HIS A 482 -0.37 -27.79 -19.96
N ILE A 483 0.01 -28.28 -18.77
CA ILE A 483 1.34 -28.83 -18.50
C ILE A 483 1.21 -30.30 -18.11
N GLY A 484 1.89 -31.22 -18.80
CA GLY A 484 2.01 -32.61 -18.34
C GLY A 484 3.08 -32.76 -17.27
N GLY A 485 2.77 -33.44 -16.16
CA GLY A 485 3.73 -33.74 -15.08
C GLY A 485 4.03 -32.59 -14.12
N LEU A 486 5.25 -32.59 -13.56
CA LEU A 486 5.79 -31.57 -12.65
C LEU A 486 4.95 -31.37 -11.36
N LEU A 487 4.41 -32.46 -10.81
CA LEU A 487 3.44 -32.42 -9.72
C LEU A 487 3.98 -31.74 -8.46
N LYS A 488 5.22 -32.02 -8.05
CA LYS A 488 5.83 -31.38 -6.87
C LYS A 488 5.99 -29.87 -7.05
N LEU A 489 6.45 -29.44 -8.22
CA LEU A 489 6.60 -28.02 -8.56
C LEU A 489 5.25 -27.32 -8.58
N LYS A 490 4.25 -27.87 -9.29
CA LYS A 490 2.89 -27.31 -9.33
C LYS A 490 2.27 -27.20 -7.94
N ASN A 491 2.38 -28.24 -7.12
CA ASN A 491 1.86 -28.22 -5.75
C ASN A 491 2.55 -27.16 -4.89
N TRP A 492 3.86 -26.99 -5.05
CA TRP A 492 4.62 -25.95 -4.36
C TRP A 492 4.20 -24.54 -4.81
N LEU A 493 4.06 -24.32 -6.13
CA LEU A 493 3.58 -23.05 -6.69
C LEU A 493 2.13 -22.74 -6.27
N LYS A 494 1.22 -23.72 -6.27
CA LYS A 494 -0.15 -23.54 -5.76
C LYS A 494 -0.17 -23.12 -4.31
N LYS A 495 0.73 -23.66 -3.47
CA LYS A 495 0.86 -23.25 -2.06
C LYS A 495 1.32 -21.79 -1.95
N ARG A 496 2.28 -21.35 -2.76
CA ARG A 496 2.78 -19.96 -2.76
C ARG A 496 1.80 -18.95 -3.37
N GLY A 497 1.00 -19.38 -4.35
CA GLY A 497 -0.07 -18.55 -4.95
C GLY A 497 -1.14 -18.10 -3.96
N LYS A 498 -1.28 -18.78 -2.81
CA LYS A 498 -2.15 -18.32 -1.72
C LYS A 498 -1.74 -16.94 -1.18
N ALA A 499 -0.44 -16.60 -1.20
CA ALA A 499 0.03 -15.27 -0.84
C ALA A 499 -0.49 -14.17 -1.79
N PHE A 500 -0.85 -14.53 -3.03
CA PHE A 500 -1.34 -13.61 -4.06
C PHE A 500 -2.86 -13.49 -4.10
N THR A 501 -3.59 -14.32 -3.36
CA THR A 501 -5.07 -14.38 -3.36
C THR A 501 -5.67 -14.00 -2.01
N SER A 502 -4.86 -14.00 -0.93
CA SER A 502 -5.34 -13.84 0.43
C SER A 502 -4.96 -12.47 1.00
N ILE A 503 -5.88 -11.51 0.96
CA ILE A 503 -5.96 -10.53 2.04
C ILE A 503 -6.73 -11.22 3.17
N ARG A 504 -6.03 -11.78 4.18
CA ARG A 504 -6.42 -11.98 5.62
C ARG A 504 -6.00 -13.30 6.27
N GLU A 505 -5.63 -13.15 7.55
CA GLU A 505 -5.83 -14.01 8.75
C GLU A 505 -4.54 -14.17 9.57
N GLY A 506 -4.19 -13.18 10.40
CA GLY A 506 -3.37 -13.38 11.62
C GLY A 506 -1.97 -14.00 11.49
N PHE A 507 -1.50 -14.28 10.27
CA PHE A 507 -0.20 -14.87 9.97
C PHE A 507 0.53 -13.96 8.99
N SER A 508 1.60 -13.33 9.47
CA SER A 508 2.59 -12.69 8.60
C SER A 508 3.39 -13.79 7.90
N LEU A 509 2.94 -14.25 6.75
CA LEU A 509 3.78 -15.03 5.84
C LEU A 509 4.67 -14.05 5.07
N ASP A 510 5.97 -14.28 5.08
CA ASP A 510 6.89 -13.52 4.23
C ASP A 510 6.46 -13.65 2.76
N ASN A 511 6.52 -12.53 2.04
CA ASN A 511 6.20 -12.50 0.62
C ASN A 511 7.10 -13.49 -0.14
N PRO A 512 6.52 -14.42 -0.92
CA PRO A 512 7.32 -15.36 -1.69
C PRO A 512 8.20 -14.58 -2.69
N ARG A 513 9.49 -14.86 -2.66
CA ARG A 513 10.48 -14.12 -3.46
C ARG A 513 10.52 -14.63 -4.88
N GLY A 514 10.64 -15.94 -5.03
CA GLY A 514 10.79 -16.54 -6.34
C GLY A 514 11.28 -17.97 -6.35
N VAL A 515 11.32 -18.55 -7.55
CA VAL A 515 11.81 -19.90 -7.84
C VAL A 515 12.81 -19.87 -9.00
N LEU A 516 13.87 -20.66 -8.88
CA LEU A 516 14.79 -20.95 -9.99
C LEU A 516 14.46 -22.33 -10.57
N LEU A 517 14.12 -22.37 -11.85
CA LEU A 517 13.89 -23.58 -12.63
C LEU A 517 15.14 -23.93 -13.43
N LEU A 518 15.94 -24.86 -12.91
CA LEU A 518 17.06 -25.45 -13.62
C LEU A 518 16.57 -26.73 -14.31
N GLY A 519 17.07 -27.07 -15.50
CA GLY A 519 16.73 -28.37 -16.06
C GLY A 519 16.99 -28.54 -17.54
N VAL A 520 16.62 -29.70 -18.05
CA VAL A 520 16.86 -30.09 -19.43
C VAL A 520 16.10 -29.15 -20.40
N PRO A 521 16.74 -28.66 -21.49
CA PRO A 521 16.05 -27.90 -22.53
C PRO A 521 14.81 -28.63 -23.05
N GLY A 522 13.77 -27.89 -23.43
CA GLY A 522 12.54 -28.48 -24.00
C GLY A 522 11.58 -29.14 -22.99
N CYS A 523 11.89 -29.16 -21.69
CA CYS A 523 11.04 -29.78 -20.66
C CYS A 523 10.06 -28.82 -19.95
N GLY A 524 9.72 -27.69 -20.59
CA GLY A 524 8.61 -26.85 -20.13
C GLY A 524 8.94 -25.75 -19.10
N LYS A 525 10.22 -25.43 -18.81
CA LYS A 525 10.60 -24.34 -17.90
C LYS A 525 9.88 -23.01 -18.17
N SER A 526 9.93 -22.55 -19.43
CA SER A 526 9.26 -21.31 -19.87
C SER A 526 7.73 -21.43 -19.89
N LEU A 527 7.20 -22.64 -20.14
CA LEU A 527 5.77 -22.94 -20.12
C LEU A 527 5.20 -22.82 -18.70
N VAL A 528 5.97 -23.25 -17.69
CA VAL A 528 5.58 -23.09 -16.27
C VAL A 528 5.35 -21.63 -15.90
N ALA A 529 6.18 -20.69 -16.38
CA ALA A 529 5.99 -19.26 -16.11
C ALA A 529 4.68 -18.73 -16.71
N LYS A 530 4.36 -19.12 -17.95
CA LYS A 530 3.10 -18.77 -18.62
C LYS A 530 1.88 -19.37 -17.92
N ALA A 531 1.94 -20.66 -17.59
CA ALA A 531 0.89 -21.34 -16.86
C ALA A 531 0.66 -20.77 -15.45
N LEU A 532 1.73 -20.31 -14.78
CA LEU A 532 1.65 -19.68 -13.46
C LEU A 532 0.85 -18.38 -13.51
N SER A 533 1.02 -17.59 -14.58
CA SER A 533 0.26 -16.37 -14.85
C SER A 533 -1.25 -16.61 -14.85
N GLY A 534 -1.72 -17.61 -15.62
CA GLY A 534 -3.13 -17.96 -15.68
C GLY A 534 -3.65 -18.64 -14.42
N GLU A 535 -2.85 -19.50 -13.78
CA GLU A 535 -3.22 -20.12 -12.51
C GLU A 535 -3.43 -19.08 -11.40
N TRP A 536 -2.52 -18.12 -11.27
CA TRP A 536 -2.59 -17.09 -10.23
C TRP A 536 -3.44 -15.89 -10.63
N LYS A 537 -3.83 -15.79 -11.91
CA LYS A 537 -4.51 -14.63 -12.51
C LYS A 537 -3.75 -13.33 -12.26
N ARG A 538 -2.41 -13.39 -12.35
CA ARG A 538 -1.52 -12.25 -12.13
C ARG A 538 -0.73 -11.92 -13.40
N PRO A 539 -0.42 -10.65 -13.66
CA PRO A 539 0.32 -10.26 -14.85
C PRO A 539 1.70 -10.92 -14.91
N LEU A 540 2.10 -11.36 -16.11
CA LEU A 540 3.41 -11.93 -16.38
C LEU A 540 4.26 -10.95 -17.19
N LEU A 541 5.37 -10.55 -16.61
CA LEU A 541 6.36 -9.67 -17.21
C LEU A 541 7.62 -10.46 -17.50
N LYS A 542 8.04 -10.55 -18.77
CA LYS A 542 9.32 -11.15 -19.14
C LYS A 542 10.37 -10.04 -19.24
N LEU A 543 11.46 -10.19 -18.50
CA LEU A 543 12.63 -9.33 -18.65
C LEU A 543 13.48 -9.80 -19.83
N ASP A 544 13.73 -8.91 -20.78
CA ASP A 544 14.65 -9.17 -21.89
C ASP A 544 16.09 -8.91 -21.42
N THR A 545 16.77 -9.98 -21.00
CA THR A 545 18.15 -9.93 -20.54
C THR A 545 19.11 -9.52 -21.65
N GLY A 546 18.83 -9.82 -22.93
CA GLY A 546 19.67 -9.41 -24.05
C GLY A 546 19.66 -7.90 -24.27
N ARG A 547 18.50 -7.27 -24.11
CA ARG A 547 18.36 -5.80 -24.23
C ARG A 547 18.89 -5.06 -23.02
N LEU A 548 18.86 -5.67 -21.84
CA LEU A 548 19.41 -5.09 -20.61
C LEU A 548 20.90 -4.71 -20.76
N PHE A 549 21.68 -5.53 -21.47
CA PHE A 549 23.11 -5.33 -21.72
C PHE A 549 23.40 -4.61 -23.04
N SER A 550 22.38 -4.10 -23.74
CA SER A 550 22.59 -3.38 -24.99
C SER A 550 23.22 -2.00 -24.75
N PRO A 551 24.38 -1.69 -25.35
CA PRO A 551 25.02 -0.37 -25.21
C PRO A 551 24.16 0.79 -25.73
N LEU A 552 23.21 0.50 -26.62
CA LEU A 552 22.34 1.48 -27.27
C LEU A 552 21.24 2.02 -26.35
N MET A 553 21.01 1.40 -25.18
CA MET A 553 19.88 1.71 -24.31
C MET A 553 20.26 2.48 -23.02
N GLY A 554 21.46 3.04 -22.93
CA GLY A 554 21.95 3.73 -21.72
C GLY A 554 22.68 2.81 -20.75
N SER A 555 22.83 3.19 -19.48
CA SER A 555 23.51 2.33 -18.51
C SER A 555 22.63 1.12 -18.14
N SER A 556 23.21 -0.07 -18.20
CA SER A 556 22.49 -1.32 -17.91
C SER A 556 21.93 -1.39 -16.48
N GLU A 557 22.55 -0.69 -15.52
CA GLU A 557 22.02 -0.55 -14.15
C GLU A 557 20.73 0.28 -14.11
N GLU A 558 20.67 1.39 -14.82
CA GLU A 558 19.47 2.24 -14.89
C GLU A 558 18.33 1.50 -15.60
N ASN A 559 18.65 0.70 -16.62
CA ASN A 559 17.67 -0.14 -17.29
C ASN A 559 17.12 -1.23 -16.36
N LEU A 560 17.96 -1.87 -15.55
CA LEU A 560 17.50 -2.84 -14.55
C LEU A 560 16.55 -2.16 -13.55
N ARG A 561 16.95 -1.00 -13.02
CA ARG A 561 16.15 -0.22 -12.06
C ARG A 561 14.79 0.14 -12.64
N LYS A 562 14.73 0.62 -13.89
CA LYS A 562 13.47 0.92 -14.59
C LYS A 562 12.58 -0.30 -14.75
N ALA A 563 13.15 -1.44 -15.14
CA ALA A 563 12.40 -2.69 -15.29
C ALA A 563 11.84 -3.19 -13.94
N ILE A 564 12.64 -3.10 -12.88
CA ILE A 564 12.21 -3.41 -11.50
C ILE A 564 11.07 -2.49 -11.07
N ASN A 565 11.25 -1.17 -11.16
CA ASN A 565 10.22 -0.21 -10.72
C ASN A 565 8.90 -0.40 -11.48
N THR A 566 8.97 -0.67 -12.78
CA THR A 566 7.78 -0.96 -13.61
C THR A 566 7.09 -2.24 -13.13
N THR A 567 7.87 -3.28 -12.80
CA THR A 567 7.37 -4.54 -12.28
C THR A 567 6.72 -4.38 -10.91
N GLU A 568 7.33 -3.61 -10.01
CA GLU A 568 6.79 -3.35 -8.66
C GLU A 568 5.51 -2.52 -8.68
N ALA A 569 5.42 -1.53 -9.57
CA ALA A 569 4.19 -0.77 -9.78
C ALA A 569 3.03 -1.64 -10.27
N MET A 570 3.33 -2.79 -10.87
CA MET A 570 2.36 -3.79 -11.32
C MET A 570 2.10 -4.90 -10.30
N ALA A 571 2.79 -4.91 -9.15
CA ALA A 571 2.53 -5.87 -8.09
C ALA A 571 1.04 -5.81 -7.70
N PRO A 572 0.35 -6.92 -7.39
CA PRO A 572 0.87 -8.30 -7.39
C PRO A 572 1.16 -8.82 -8.81
N ALA A 573 2.40 -9.25 -9.06
CA ALA A 573 2.87 -9.61 -10.40
C ALA A 573 3.85 -10.79 -10.39
N ILE A 574 4.04 -11.40 -11.57
CA ILE A 574 5.07 -12.41 -11.81
C ILE A 574 6.12 -11.83 -12.76
N LEU A 575 7.38 -11.81 -12.32
CA LEU A 575 8.52 -11.44 -13.14
C LEU A 575 9.26 -12.69 -13.61
N TRP A 576 9.33 -12.87 -14.93
CA TRP A 576 9.99 -13.99 -15.57
C TRP A 576 11.33 -13.56 -16.16
N LEU A 577 12.40 -14.21 -15.69
CA LEU A 577 13.72 -14.13 -16.29
C LEU A 577 13.99 -15.43 -17.02
N ASP A 578 14.07 -15.36 -18.35
CA ASP A 578 14.16 -16.55 -19.20
C ASP A 578 15.60 -16.84 -19.63
N ASN A 579 15.98 -18.12 -19.57
CA ASN A 579 17.31 -18.63 -19.90
C ASN A 579 18.38 -17.71 -19.34
N ILE A 580 18.29 -17.49 -18.02
CA ILE A 580 19.15 -16.56 -17.32
C ILE A 580 20.57 -16.86 -17.76
N ASP A 581 21.07 -18.08 -17.60
CA ASP A 581 22.37 -18.60 -18.08
C ASP A 581 22.91 -18.01 -19.40
N ARG A 582 22.09 -17.83 -20.43
CA ARG A 582 22.53 -17.25 -21.72
C ARG A 582 22.86 -15.76 -21.65
N GLY A 583 22.15 -15.02 -20.81
CA GLY A 583 22.47 -13.63 -20.47
C GLY A 583 23.73 -13.49 -19.61
N PHE A 584 24.27 -14.58 -19.04
CA PHE A 584 25.45 -14.57 -18.15
C PHE A 584 26.70 -15.19 -18.78
N CYS A 585 26.64 -15.72 -20.01
CA CYS A 585 27.79 -16.37 -20.69
C CYS A 585 29.03 -15.46 -20.87
N GLY A 586 28.94 -14.15 -20.57
CA GLY A 586 30.06 -13.20 -20.54
C GLY A 586 30.66 -12.91 -19.14
N VAL A 587 29.98 -13.25 -18.04
CA VAL A 587 30.41 -12.85 -16.68
C VAL A 587 31.69 -13.55 -16.22
N GLN A 588 31.95 -14.77 -16.73
CA GLN A 588 33.15 -15.54 -16.40
C GLN A 588 34.32 -15.32 -17.37
N LYS A 589 34.08 -14.68 -18.53
CA LYS A 589 35.15 -14.30 -19.46
C LYS A 589 35.55 -12.86 -19.17
N SER A 590 36.81 -12.68 -18.79
CA SER A 590 37.47 -11.46 -18.30
C SER A 590 37.42 -10.20 -19.21
N THR A 591 36.58 -10.19 -20.24
CA THR A 591 36.41 -9.08 -21.18
C THR A 591 35.32 -8.08 -20.78
N ASP A 592 34.42 -8.44 -19.86
CA ASP A 592 33.36 -7.55 -19.37
C ASP A 592 33.79 -6.92 -18.04
N SER A 593 33.74 -5.59 -17.93
CA SER A 593 34.35 -4.76 -16.86
C SER A 593 33.68 -4.89 -15.47
N GLY A 594 33.19 -6.07 -15.12
CA GLY A 594 32.46 -6.36 -13.87
C GLY A 594 31.08 -5.71 -13.80
N VAL A 595 30.62 -5.09 -14.90
CA VAL A 595 29.29 -4.43 -15.00
C VAL A 595 28.18 -5.46 -14.82
N SER A 596 28.25 -6.57 -15.54
CA SER A 596 27.27 -7.65 -15.46
C SER A 596 27.14 -8.21 -14.03
N ALA A 597 28.26 -8.52 -13.36
CA ALA A 597 28.24 -8.99 -11.97
C ALA A 597 27.59 -8.00 -10.98
N ARG A 598 27.84 -6.69 -11.13
CA ARG A 598 27.23 -5.63 -10.30
C ARG A 598 25.72 -5.52 -10.50
N ILE A 599 25.26 -5.56 -11.73
CA ILE A 599 23.84 -5.53 -12.08
C ILE A 599 23.12 -6.72 -11.44
N PHE A 600 23.72 -7.91 -11.49
CA PHE A 600 23.12 -9.09 -10.90
C PHE A 600 23.16 -9.10 -9.37
N GLY A 601 24.24 -8.60 -8.76
CA GLY A 601 24.26 -8.35 -7.33
C GLY A 601 23.12 -7.43 -6.90
N SER A 602 22.88 -6.37 -7.67
CA SER A 602 21.78 -5.43 -7.43
C SER A 602 20.41 -6.10 -7.57
N PHE A 603 20.20 -6.91 -8.62
CA PHE A 603 18.96 -7.67 -8.80
C PHE A 603 18.69 -8.65 -7.66
N ILE A 604 19.70 -9.40 -7.24
CA ILE A 604 19.59 -10.39 -6.17
C ILE A 604 19.36 -9.72 -4.81
N ASN A 605 19.99 -8.56 -4.56
CA ASN A 605 19.72 -7.77 -3.36
C ASN A 605 18.26 -7.26 -3.36
N TRP A 606 17.80 -6.70 -4.48
CA TRP A 606 16.40 -6.31 -4.64
C TRP A 606 15.44 -7.48 -4.40
N LEU A 607 15.71 -8.66 -4.97
CA LEU A 607 14.88 -9.86 -4.79
C LEU A 607 14.70 -10.24 -3.30
N GLN A 608 15.71 -9.99 -2.47
CA GLN A 608 15.68 -10.30 -1.04
C GLN A 608 15.07 -9.20 -0.18
N GLU A 609 15.26 -7.94 -0.55
CA GLU A 609 14.86 -6.77 0.24
C GLU A 609 13.46 -6.24 -0.13
N LYS A 610 12.94 -6.58 -1.31
CA LYS A 610 11.66 -6.08 -1.79
C LYS A 610 10.52 -6.39 -0.81
N SER A 611 9.72 -5.35 -0.52
CA SER A 611 8.44 -5.48 0.17
C SER A 611 7.29 -5.76 -0.80
N SER A 612 7.50 -5.52 -2.09
CA SER A 612 6.48 -5.69 -3.14
C SER A 612 6.11 -7.17 -3.37
N LEU A 613 4.82 -7.40 -3.65
CA LEU A 613 4.26 -8.71 -4.02
C LEU A 613 4.63 -9.08 -5.48
N VAL A 614 5.92 -9.15 -5.77
CA VAL A 614 6.45 -9.61 -7.07
C VAL A 614 7.04 -11.01 -6.89
N PHE A 615 6.53 -12.01 -7.60
CA PHE A 615 7.13 -13.34 -7.61
C PHE A 615 8.07 -13.51 -8.79
N VAL A 616 9.33 -13.85 -8.53
CA VAL A 616 10.32 -14.04 -9.59
C VAL A 616 10.40 -15.51 -10.01
N ILE A 617 10.21 -15.79 -11.30
CA ILE A 617 10.50 -17.10 -11.89
C ILE A 617 11.70 -16.97 -12.82
N ALA A 618 12.82 -17.58 -12.45
CA ALA A 618 14.01 -17.62 -13.28
C ALA A 618 14.16 -19.00 -13.93
N THR A 619 14.53 -19.08 -15.20
CA THR A 619 14.78 -20.35 -15.89
C THR A 619 16.23 -20.44 -16.33
N ALA A 620 16.87 -21.60 -16.16
CA ALA A 620 18.23 -21.85 -16.61
C ALA A 620 18.35 -23.21 -17.31
N GLY A 621 19.10 -23.26 -18.40
CA GLY A 621 19.44 -24.50 -19.11
C GLY A 621 20.70 -25.15 -18.57
N ASN A 622 21.69 -24.35 -18.19
CA ASN A 622 22.99 -24.80 -17.71
C ASN A 622 23.35 -24.13 -16.38
N ILE A 623 23.87 -24.91 -15.45
CA ILE A 623 24.32 -24.41 -14.16
C ILE A 623 25.70 -23.74 -14.20
N PHE A 624 26.60 -24.19 -15.07
CA PHE A 624 27.99 -23.69 -15.12
C PHE A 624 28.08 -22.21 -15.48
N ASP A 625 27.11 -21.74 -16.26
CA ASP A 625 27.03 -20.36 -16.74
C ASP A 625 26.36 -19.44 -15.71
N LEU A 626 25.79 -19.99 -14.64
CA LEU A 626 25.14 -19.19 -13.60
C LEU A 626 26.17 -18.64 -12.61
N PRO A 627 26.04 -17.36 -12.20
CA PRO A 627 26.81 -16.84 -11.09
C PRO A 627 26.50 -17.62 -9.79
N PRO A 628 27.50 -17.91 -8.95
CA PRO A 628 27.30 -18.60 -7.68
C PRO A 628 26.26 -17.94 -6.77
N GLU A 629 26.04 -16.63 -6.90
CA GLU A 629 25.06 -15.85 -6.16
C GLU A 629 23.62 -16.37 -6.34
N PHE A 630 23.28 -16.87 -7.53
CA PHE A 630 21.95 -17.45 -7.82
C PHE A 630 21.74 -18.82 -7.17
N LEU A 631 22.84 -19.53 -6.89
CA LEU A 631 22.83 -20.90 -6.38
C LEU A 631 22.91 -20.96 -4.84
N ARG A 632 23.15 -19.83 -4.17
CA ARG A 632 23.19 -19.77 -2.71
C ARG A 632 21.78 -19.95 -2.13
N LYS A 633 21.63 -20.93 -1.23
CA LYS A 633 20.39 -21.18 -0.50
C LYS A 633 19.90 -19.91 0.23
N GLY A 634 18.60 -19.62 0.12
CA GLY A 634 17.95 -18.46 0.74
C GLY A 634 17.86 -17.20 -0.14
N ARG A 635 18.40 -17.22 -1.36
CA ARG A 635 18.27 -16.14 -2.34
C ARG A 635 16.95 -16.25 -3.13
N PHE A 636 16.72 -17.41 -3.71
CA PHE A 636 15.39 -17.89 -4.10
C PHE A 636 14.76 -18.68 -2.96
N ASP A 637 13.43 -18.78 -2.95
CA ASP A 637 12.73 -19.60 -1.98
C ASP A 637 13.03 -21.09 -2.20
N GLU A 638 13.20 -21.48 -3.47
CA GLU A 638 13.53 -22.85 -3.84
C GLU A 638 14.19 -22.93 -5.23
N ILE A 639 15.00 -23.96 -5.45
CA ILE A 639 15.55 -24.33 -6.76
C ILE A 639 14.94 -25.68 -7.16
N PHE A 640 14.23 -25.71 -8.28
CA PHE A 640 13.67 -26.94 -8.84
C PHE A 640 14.47 -27.40 -10.05
N PHE A 641 14.76 -28.69 -10.08
CA PHE A 641 15.32 -29.38 -11.23
C PHE A 641 14.19 -30.03 -12.05
N ILE A 642 14.10 -29.64 -13.32
CA ILE A 642 13.17 -30.18 -14.31
C ILE A 642 13.93 -31.17 -15.20
N ASP A 643 13.64 -32.45 -14.99
CA ASP A 643 14.21 -33.55 -15.77
C ASP A 643 13.35 -33.87 -17.00
N LEU A 644 13.79 -34.86 -17.78
CA LEU A 644 13.01 -35.48 -18.84
C LEU A 644 11.72 -36.09 -18.28
N PRO A 645 10.58 -35.94 -18.99
CA PRO A 645 9.31 -36.44 -18.53
C PRO A 645 9.30 -37.97 -18.43
N GLN A 646 8.75 -38.48 -17.34
CA GLN A 646 8.51 -39.91 -17.13
C GLN A 646 7.37 -40.42 -18.02
N TYR A 647 7.19 -41.74 -18.08
CA TYR A 647 6.16 -42.38 -18.91
C TYR A 647 4.76 -41.74 -18.76
N GLU A 648 4.26 -41.63 -17.53
CA GLU A 648 2.93 -41.05 -17.26
C GLU A 648 2.86 -39.56 -17.64
N GLU A 649 3.97 -38.83 -17.47
CA GLU A 649 4.05 -37.41 -17.84
C GLU A 649 4.03 -37.25 -19.37
N ARG A 650 4.74 -38.10 -20.12
CA ARG A 650 4.71 -38.10 -21.59
C ARG A 650 3.33 -38.45 -22.13
N ARG A 651 2.68 -39.47 -21.56
CA ARG A 651 1.30 -39.83 -21.89
C ARG A 651 0.35 -38.64 -21.68
N LYS A 652 0.49 -37.92 -20.57
CA LYS A 652 -0.29 -36.70 -20.30
C LYS A 652 0.04 -35.55 -21.26
N ILE A 653 1.30 -35.40 -21.67
CA ILE A 653 1.70 -34.40 -22.68
C ILE A 653 1.03 -34.71 -24.02
N PHE A 654 1.00 -35.97 -24.45
CA PHE A 654 0.26 -36.36 -25.66
C PHE A 654 -1.22 -36.03 -25.52
N GLU A 655 -1.86 -36.41 -24.41
CA GLU A 655 -3.28 -36.09 -24.13
C GLU A 655 -3.59 -34.60 -24.34
N ILE A 656 -2.80 -33.70 -23.73
CA ILE A 656 -2.97 -32.24 -23.85
C ILE A 656 -2.90 -31.77 -25.31
N TYR A 657 -1.98 -32.31 -26.11
CA TYR A 657 -1.88 -31.92 -27.53
C TYR A 657 -2.96 -32.55 -28.38
N THR A 658 -3.44 -33.75 -28.02
CA THR A 658 -4.52 -34.42 -28.76
C THR A 658 -5.89 -33.84 -28.47
N ASP A 659 -6.09 -33.19 -27.33
CA ASP A 659 -7.27 -32.35 -27.08
C ASP A 659 -7.31 -31.15 -28.03
N LYS A 660 -6.14 -30.62 -28.39
CA LYS A 660 -5.99 -29.52 -29.35
C LYS A 660 -6.08 -29.99 -30.81
N TRP A 661 -5.54 -31.17 -31.11
CA TRP A 661 -5.53 -31.80 -32.43
C TRP A 661 -6.01 -33.25 -32.30
N PRO A 662 -7.32 -33.50 -32.46
CA PRO A 662 -7.92 -34.82 -32.27
C PRO A 662 -7.26 -35.91 -33.14
N LEU A 663 -7.17 -37.13 -32.59
CA LEU A 663 -6.60 -38.29 -33.29
C LEU A 663 -7.68 -39.27 -33.73
N SER A 664 -7.50 -39.84 -34.91
CA SER A 664 -8.19 -41.07 -35.30
C SER A 664 -7.44 -42.27 -34.69
N GLY A 665 -8.11 -43.00 -33.79
CA GLY A 665 -7.50 -44.12 -33.05
C GLY A 665 -6.55 -43.69 -31.93
N HIS A 666 -7.10 -43.15 -30.84
CA HIS A 666 -6.37 -42.68 -29.66
C HIS A 666 -5.67 -43.81 -28.89
N ASP A 667 -4.42 -44.15 -29.23
CA ASP A 667 -3.56 -44.98 -28.39
C ASP A 667 -2.42 -44.14 -27.77
N LEU A 668 -2.77 -43.41 -26.71
CA LEU A 668 -1.84 -42.57 -25.96
C LEU A 668 -0.79 -43.39 -25.20
N ASP A 669 -1.12 -44.62 -24.80
CA ASP A 669 -0.19 -45.53 -24.11
C ASP A 669 0.92 -45.98 -25.06
N LEU A 670 0.58 -46.33 -26.31
CA LEU A 670 1.57 -46.65 -27.35
C LEU A 670 2.52 -45.48 -27.62
N LEU A 671 2.01 -44.26 -27.73
CA LEU A 671 2.83 -43.05 -27.91
C LEU A 671 3.73 -42.77 -26.69
N GLY A 672 3.22 -42.95 -25.47
CA GLY A 672 3.98 -42.80 -24.23
C GLY A 672 5.14 -43.79 -24.09
N ARG A 673 4.94 -45.04 -24.53
CA ARG A 673 5.97 -46.11 -24.48
C ARG A 673 7.08 -45.87 -25.51
N ASN A 674 6.73 -45.39 -26.69
CA ASN A 674 7.68 -45.16 -27.80
C ASN A 674 8.38 -43.78 -27.75
N SER A 675 8.11 -42.96 -26.73
CA SER A 675 8.71 -41.62 -26.54
C SER A 675 9.80 -41.60 -25.46
N ASN A 676 10.43 -42.73 -25.14
CA ASN A 676 11.45 -42.75 -24.09
C ASN A 676 12.64 -41.83 -24.44
N GLY A 677 13.05 -40.99 -23.48
CA GLY A 677 14.11 -39.98 -23.68
C GLY A 677 13.64 -38.66 -24.30
N PHE A 678 12.40 -38.58 -24.82
CA PHE A 678 11.90 -37.37 -25.45
C PHE A 678 11.53 -36.32 -24.39
N SER A 679 11.91 -35.08 -24.66
CA SER A 679 11.40 -33.89 -23.99
C SER A 679 9.98 -33.54 -24.47
N GLY A 680 9.28 -32.70 -23.71
CA GLY A 680 7.96 -32.20 -24.12
C GLY A 680 8.00 -31.42 -25.44
N PHE A 681 9.11 -30.74 -25.74
CA PHE A 681 9.33 -30.07 -27.02
C PHE A 681 9.44 -31.06 -28.19
N GLU A 682 10.17 -32.15 -28.02
CA GLU A 682 10.31 -33.19 -29.06
C GLU A 682 8.99 -33.90 -29.33
N ILE A 683 8.22 -34.21 -28.27
CA ILE A 683 6.85 -34.73 -28.41
C ILE A 683 5.99 -33.78 -29.25
N LYS A 684 5.96 -32.49 -28.89
CA LYS A 684 5.20 -31.47 -29.64
C LYS A 684 5.65 -31.42 -31.10
N LYS A 685 6.96 -31.45 -31.35
CA LYS A 685 7.52 -31.38 -32.70
C LYS A 685 7.09 -32.60 -33.52
N SER A 686 7.14 -33.81 -32.97
CA SER A 686 6.69 -35.02 -33.65
C SER A 686 5.20 -34.96 -34.04
N ILE A 687 4.35 -34.40 -33.19
CA ILE A 687 2.91 -34.21 -33.51
C ILE A 687 2.74 -33.18 -34.63
N ILE A 688 3.46 -32.04 -34.56
CA ILE A 688 3.39 -31.00 -35.60
C ILE A 688 3.88 -31.54 -36.95
N SER A 689 4.99 -32.28 -36.98
CA SER A 689 5.47 -32.92 -38.21
C SER A 689 4.45 -33.94 -38.74
N ALA A 690 3.85 -34.75 -37.85
CA ALA A 690 2.80 -35.67 -38.24
C ALA A 690 1.55 -34.97 -38.81
N LEU A 691 1.19 -33.77 -38.32
CA LEU A 691 0.11 -32.97 -38.89
C LEU A 691 0.40 -32.54 -40.34
N TYR A 692 1.63 -32.15 -40.65
CA TYR A 692 2.04 -31.83 -42.03
C TYR A 692 1.96 -33.06 -42.92
N ASP A 693 2.47 -34.21 -42.47
CA ASP A 693 2.39 -35.47 -43.21
C ASP A 693 0.94 -35.91 -43.43
N SER A 694 0.08 -35.76 -42.42
CA SER A 694 -1.35 -36.05 -42.50
C SER A 694 -2.04 -35.18 -43.55
N TYR A 695 -1.71 -33.89 -43.57
CA TYR A 695 -2.25 -32.94 -44.54
C TYR A 695 -1.77 -33.23 -45.97
N GLU A 696 -0.49 -33.57 -46.14
CA GLU A 696 0.07 -33.95 -47.45
C GLU A 696 -0.55 -35.25 -47.98
N ARG A 697 -0.84 -36.21 -47.09
CA ARG A 697 -1.43 -37.51 -47.43
C ARG A 697 -2.96 -37.50 -47.52
N GLU A 698 -3.61 -36.39 -47.18
CA GLU A 698 -5.07 -36.27 -47.05
C GLU A 698 -5.69 -37.34 -46.11
N GLU A 699 -4.95 -37.73 -45.07
CA GLU A 699 -5.39 -38.69 -44.04
C GLU A 699 -5.71 -37.97 -42.72
N GLU A 700 -6.52 -38.58 -41.84
CA GLU A 700 -6.69 -38.10 -40.47
C GLU A 700 -5.44 -38.38 -39.61
N LEU A 701 -5.13 -37.47 -38.68
CA LEU A 701 -3.99 -37.63 -37.79
C LEU A 701 -4.20 -38.87 -36.91
N SER A 702 -3.29 -39.84 -36.99
CA SER A 702 -3.37 -41.09 -36.23
C SER A 702 -2.09 -41.37 -35.46
N SER A 703 -2.16 -42.23 -34.43
CA SER A 703 -0.99 -42.68 -33.68
C SER A 703 0.11 -43.26 -34.59
N ARG A 704 -0.26 -43.88 -35.72
CA ARG A 704 0.69 -44.41 -36.71
C ARG A 704 1.59 -43.33 -37.28
N ILE A 705 1.01 -42.23 -37.77
CA ILE A 705 1.75 -41.13 -38.42
C ILE A 705 2.67 -40.43 -37.41
N ILE A 706 2.21 -40.28 -36.16
CA ILE A 706 3.04 -39.73 -35.09
C ILE A 706 4.25 -40.64 -34.80
N LEU A 707 4.05 -41.96 -34.70
CA LEU A 707 5.15 -42.92 -34.47
C LEU A 707 6.17 -42.94 -35.61
N GLU A 708 5.72 -42.81 -36.87
CA GLU A 708 6.61 -42.66 -38.03
C GLU A 708 7.51 -41.44 -37.85
N ASN A 709 6.93 -40.30 -37.47
CA ASN A 709 7.66 -39.06 -37.24
C ASN A 709 8.57 -39.10 -36.00
N MET A 710 8.22 -39.84 -34.96
CA MET A 710 9.09 -39.99 -33.79
C MET A 710 10.38 -40.74 -34.13
N LYS A 711 10.35 -41.71 -35.05
CA LYS A 711 11.55 -42.47 -35.45
C LYS A 711 12.61 -41.61 -36.15
N THR A 712 12.22 -40.46 -36.71
CA THR A 712 13.15 -39.55 -37.39
C THR A 712 13.80 -38.54 -36.43
N VAL A 713 13.31 -38.45 -35.19
CA VAL A 713 13.82 -37.55 -34.17
C VAL A 713 14.90 -38.25 -33.35
N VAL A 714 16.11 -37.69 -33.33
CA VAL A 714 17.16 -38.09 -32.39
C VAL A 714 16.96 -37.33 -31.08
N PRO A 715 16.72 -38.01 -29.93
CA PRO A 715 16.47 -37.35 -28.67
C PRO A 715 17.67 -36.55 -28.15
N LEU A 716 17.41 -35.35 -27.63
CA LEU A 716 18.37 -34.52 -26.90
C LEU A 716 19.00 -35.26 -25.72
N SER A 717 18.28 -36.22 -25.13
CA SER A 717 18.78 -37.06 -24.05
C SER A 717 20.02 -37.87 -24.44
N ASP A 718 20.11 -38.26 -25.71
CA ASP A 718 21.21 -39.07 -26.21
C ASP A 718 22.42 -38.20 -26.53
N PHE A 719 22.18 -37.01 -27.11
CA PHE A 719 23.22 -36.04 -27.42
C PHE A 719 23.85 -35.41 -26.17
N LEU A 720 23.04 -35.10 -25.14
CA LEU A 720 23.47 -34.42 -23.92
C LEU A 720 23.60 -35.34 -22.70
N LYS A 721 23.71 -36.66 -22.91
CA LYS A 721 23.68 -37.66 -21.82
C LYS A 721 24.61 -37.34 -20.65
N GLY A 722 25.86 -36.99 -20.93
CA GLY A 722 26.84 -36.62 -19.89
C GLY A 722 26.46 -35.35 -19.13
N HIS A 723 25.99 -34.33 -19.84
CA HIS A 723 25.56 -33.07 -19.24
C HIS A 723 24.31 -33.25 -18.36
N ILE A 724 23.32 -34.02 -18.83
CA ILE A 724 22.11 -34.33 -18.06
C ILE A 724 22.45 -35.14 -16.81
N SER A 725 23.34 -36.14 -16.92
CA SER A 725 23.78 -36.93 -15.76
C SER A 725 24.42 -36.06 -14.68
N PHE A 726 25.26 -35.11 -15.09
CA PHE A 726 25.89 -34.17 -14.15
C PHE A 726 24.85 -33.25 -13.49
N MET A 727 23.92 -32.67 -14.27
CA MET A 727 22.88 -31.82 -13.70
C MET A 727 21.99 -32.57 -12.69
N ARG A 728 21.69 -33.86 -12.95
CA ARG A 728 20.98 -34.73 -12.00
C ARG A 728 21.73 -34.90 -10.69
N GLU A 729 23.02 -35.25 -10.75
CA GLU A 729 23.85 -35.41 -9.54
C GLU A 729 23.94 -34.10 -8.74
N TRP A 730 24.09 -32.97 -9.45
CA TRP A 730 24.10 -31.67 -8.78
C TRP A 730 22.75 -31.38 -8.11
N ALA A 731 21.64 -31.65 -8.80
CA ALA A 731 20.29 -31.40 -8.31
C ALA A 731 19.94 -32.24 -7.08
N GLU A 732 20.42 -33.48 -6.99
CA GLU A 732 20.22 -34.34 -5.80
C GLU A 732 20.74 -33.71 -4.51
N ARG A 733 21.81 -32.90 -4.59
CA ARG A 733 22.44 -32.26 -3.43
C ARG A 733 21.94 -30.84 -3.17
N ASN A 734 21.49 -30.14 -4.21
CA ASN A 734 21.32 -28.69 -4.18
C ASN A 734 19.93 -28.18 -4.58
N GLY A 735 19.05 -29.02 -5.12
CA GLY A 735 17.71 -28.64 -5.56
C GLY A 735 16.65 -29.69 -5.23
N ARG A 736 15.40 -29.41 -5.61
CA ARG A 736 14.28 -30.35 -5.51
C ARG A 736 13.89 -30.86 -6.88
N SER A 737 13.54 -32.14 -6.97
CA SER A 737 12.88 -32.65 -8.17
C SER A 737 11.52 -31.97 -8.38
N ALA A 738 11.25 -31.55 -9.61
CA ALA A 738 9.97 -30.95 -10.00
C ALA A 738 8.82 -31.96 -10.13
N SER A 739 9.14 -33.24 -10.36
CA SER A 739 8.19 -34.33 -10.54
C SER A 739 7.98 -35.15 -9.27
#